data_AF-A0A6I1QX92-F1
#
_entry.id   AF-A0A6I1QX92-F1
#
_cell.length_a   1.000
_cell.length_b   1.000
_cell.length_c   1.000
_cell.angle_alpha   90.00
_cell.angle_beta   90.00
_cell.angle_gamma   90.00
#
_symmetry.space_group_name_H-M   'P 1'
#
loop_
_entity.id
_entity.type
_entity.pdbx_description
1 polymer ?
#
loop_
_entity_poly.entity_id
_entity_poly.type
_entity_poly.pdbx_seq_one_letter_code
_entity_poly.pdbx_strand_id
1 'polypeptide(L)'
;MLGEELRKAVAENPRLTPLGAEHLLQTNRLILRPGEAWTDPPAGQFQFWVARDEIGLPEAPQLIGASALLGYTESLQALISEAKAAEVPLHLDNDTLHLLPDGSVHLRRPGIDVHKEDDAERDALDYLKSKQLTRDVRPLVSRASSLEDLRVSLERLQALANAETAAPAGMDGRRGGRLRLAGAGLLMAAVVAVVAVAAVFLMQGDDTAPPDDNVIVPPPPTQVPPPPVAAACLALEFPVSLDVAQAACIQGTALRFDPNCPTGTACKSDILDGIVSVAVNDRTVAFLEADGKLSLGRENGQDAVPLSRGDNVQEADWSPDGAYLAYVTTQPTDGQTPGGDDAISTQLRIVEPGRPANDGIVLSTNNLDERTPDGLQRLISSPQWSPDGRLLYFLWSLPNTPGGEVFAVEVPRNATGDIEFGRLRSGTLADETRIDFPLTSFTLTGAGFGVTSGYISGLQVADDGTLLVQVCRGTGASRSCGIGRWDGSATLLLAPETGVVYGLPVASPFDGALHFPVLEGGVWTLYRLEGADLIRVPAIEFPEATANSPPVFSFNRKGDALLIETAPGQLSLVDYGTGTETAWGPGGSPAWFISKVMPADAPAVPTPPAVTYSTPSATAIPTATATPPPPLQMTLLITVRRNGNSVSGARVAAEVNGVECATVITTAGATAMNFPALGSPGGCHQTGATIRFVVDGVQLATPIATYMPQSSLPYDLNLPN
;
A
#
# COMPACT_ATOMS: atom_id res chain seq x y z
N MET A 1 38.39 -26.62 -12.66
CA MET A 1 39.53 -25.88 -13.24
C MET A 1 39.01 -24.81 -14.20
N LEU A 2 38.42 -25.16 -15.35
CA LEU A 2 37.84 -24.20 -16.32
C LEU A 2 37.07 -23.00 -15.70
N GLY A 3 36.09 -23.25 -14.83
CA GLY A 3 35.32 -22.16 -14.19
C GLY A 3 36.09 -21.28 -13.19
N GLU A 4 37.37 -21.51 -12.92
CA GLU A 4 38.23 -20.68 -12.06
C GLU A 4 39.20 -19.84 -12.91
N GLU A 5 39.72 -20.43 -14.00
CA GLU A 5 40.47 -19.73 -15.05
C GLU A 5 39.59 -18.67 -15.72
N LEU A 6 38.33 -19.01 -16.03
CA LEU A 6 37.32 -18.08 -16.57
C LEU A 6 37.05 -16.90 -15.63
N ARG A 7 36.80 -17.17 -14.33
CA ARG A 7 36.55 -16.09 -13.35
C ARG A 7 37.75 -15.17 -13.19
N LYS A 8 38.97 -15.73 -13.27
CA LYS A 8 40.20 -14.95 -13.27
C LYS A 8 40.32 -14.07 -14.52
N ALA A 9 40.10 -14.63 -15.72
CA ALA A 9 40.16 -13.89 -16.97
C ALA A 9 39.14 -12.72 -17.02
N VAL A 10 37.92 -12.95 -16.51
CA VAL A 10 36.86 -11.93 -16.42
C VAL A 10 37.20 -10.84 -15.39
N ALA A 11 37.74 -11.20 -14.22
CA ALA A 11 38.13 -10.24 -13.20
C ALA A 11 39.40 -9.44 -13.56
N GLU A 12 40.30 -10.01 -14.37
CA GLU A 12 41.54 -9.38 -14.82
C GLU A 12 41.38 -8.56 -16.12
N ASN A 13 40.30 -8.78 -16.91
CA ASN A 13 39.99 -7.99 -18.12
C ASN A 13 38.79 -7.02 -17.91
N PRO A 14 39.03 -5.75 -17.54
CA PRO A 14 37.97 -4.76 -17.31
C PRO A 14 37.17 -4.36 -18.56
N ARG A 15 37.52 -4.87 -19.75
CA ARG A 15 36.74 -4.65 -20.98
C ARG A 15 35.54 -5.58 -21.10
N LEU A 16 35.60 -6.74 -20.44
CA LEU A 16 34.47 -7.67 -20.39
C LEU A 16 33.37 -7.10 -19.50
N THR A 17 33.72 -6.44 -18.38
CA THR A 17 32.78 -5.87 -17.39
C THR A 17 31.61 -5.10 -18.02
N PRO A 18 31.78 -4.03 -18.84
CA PRO A 18 30.66 -3.29 -19.43
C PRO A 18 29.85 -4.04 -20.49
N LEU A 19 30.19 -5.31 -20.80
CA LEU A 19 29.46 -6.18 -21.73
C LEU A 19 28.61 -7.24 -21.00
N GLY A 20 28.23 -6.98 -19.73
CA GLY A 20 27.46 -7.89 -18.89
C GLY A 20 28.29 -9.00 -18.23
N ALA A 21 29.64 -8.91 -18.30
CA ALA A 21 30.52 -9.96 -17.82
C ALA A 21 30.81 -9.92 -16.30
N GLU A 22 30.40 -8.88 -15.58
CA GLU A 22 30.49 -8.83 -14.13
C GLU A 22 29.55 -9.86 -13.46
N HIS A 23 28.47 -10.24 -14.13
CA HIS A 23 27.50 -11.22 -13.64
C HIS A 23 27.94 -12.68 -13.82
N LEU A 24 29.01 -12.95 -14.58
CA LEU A 24 29.55 -14.30 -14.82
C LEU A 24 30.13 -14.95 -13.56
N LEU A 25 30.36 -14.16 -12.50
CA LEU A 25 30.73 -14.62 -11.16
C LEU A 25 29.56 -15.29 -10.41
N GLN A 26 28.33 -15.22 -10.93
CA GLN A 26 27.17 -15.91 -10.34
C GLN A 26 27.25 -17.44 -10.55
N THR A 27 27.69 -18.10 -9.47
CA THR A 27 27.47 -19.50 -9.06
C THR A 27 28.52 -20.57 -9.41
N ASN A 28 29.07 -21.17 -8.35
CA ASN A 28 28.94 -22.62 -8.10
C ASN A 28 29.59 -23.06 -6.75
N ARG A 29 28.78 -23.34 -5.71
CA ARG A 29 28.79 -24.60 -4.89
C ARG A 29 28.19 -24.45 -3.47
N LEU A 30 27.57 -25.56 -3.04
CA LEU A 30 27.18 -25.93 -1.67
C LEU A 30 26.28 -24.93 -0.90
N ILE A 31 24.98 -25.22 -0.93
CA ILE A 31 23.97 -24.57 -0.09
C ILE A 31 24.10 -25.12 1.33
N LEU A 32 24.47 -24.26 2.27
CA LEU A 32 24.05 -24.38 3.66
C LEU A 32 22.76 -23.55 3.81
N ARG A 33 21.76 -24.09 4.49
CA ARG A 33 20.50 -23.37 4.78
C ARG A 33 20.74 -22.28 5.84
N PRO A 34 19.84 -21.28 5.96
CA PRO A 34 19.84 -20.39 7.13
C PRO A 34 19.86 -21.22 8.43
N GLY A 35 20.88 -21.00 9.27
CA GLY A 35 21.10 -21.76 10.52
C GLY A 35 22.04 -22.97 10.42
N GLU A 36 22.44 -23.41 9.23
CA GLU A 36 23.44 -24.49 9.09
C GLU A 36 24.87 -23.92 9.13
N ALA A 37 25.66 -24.37 10.10
CA ALA A 37 27.09 -24.11 10.20
C ALA A 37 27.85 -25.44 10.31
N TRP A 38 29.10 -25.46 9.82
CA TRP A 38 29.99 -26.58 10.11
C TRP A 38 30.36 -26.54 11.59
N THR A 39 30.08 -27.63 12.32
CA THR A 39 30.44 -27.74 13.75
C THR A 39 31.96 -27.71 13.98
N ASP A 40 32.74 -28.16 13.00
CA ASP A 40 34.19 -28.00 12.93
C ASP A 40 34.59 -27.51 11.53
N PRO A 41 35.36 -26.42 11.39
CA PRO A 41 35.84 -25.97 10.09
C PRO A 41 36.87 -26.97 9.52
N PRO A 42 36.75 -27.40 8.25
CA PRO A 42 37.68 -28.37 7.66
C PRO A 42 39.09 -27.76 7.57
N ALA A 43 40.10 -28.52 8.00
CA ALA A 43 41.46 -28.02 8.14
C ALA A 43 42.10 -27.64 6.78
N GLY A 44 42.25 -26.33 6.55
CA GLY A 44 42.93 -25.77 5.37
C GLY A 44 42.58 -24.28 5.17
N GLN A 45 43.41 -23.55 4.42
CA GLN A 45 43.02 -22.23 3.94
C GLN A 45 42.06 -22.40 2.75
N PHE A 46 40.78 -22.11 2.96
CA PHE A 46 39.78 -22.02 1.90
C PHE A 46 39.22 -20.59 1.84
N GLN A 47 39.08 -20.07 0.62
CA GLN A 47 38.36 -18.82 0.34
C GLN A 47 36.90 -19.18 0.00
N PHE A 48 35.94 -18.56 0.68
CA PHE A 48 34.51 -18.77 0.43
C PHE A 48 33.93 -17.60 -0.36
N TRP A 49 32.98 -17.89 -1.26
CA TRP A 49 32.37 -16.91 -2.16
C TRP A 49 30.85 -16.92 -1.95
N VAL A 50 30.23 -15.73 -1.97
CA VAL A 50 28.79 -15.53 -1.75
C VAL A 50 28.03 -15.64 -3.07
N ALA A 51 26.92 -16.36 -3.09
CA ALA A 51 25.94 -16.30 -4.17
C ALA A 51 24.81 -15.32 -3.79
N ARG A 52 24.41 -14.47 -4.74
CA ARG A 52 23.16 -13.69 -4.68
C ARG A 52 22.11 -14.38 -5.55
N ASP A 53 20.84 -14.18 -5.24
CA ASP A 53 19.75 -14.60 -6.13
C ASP A 53 19.91 -14.03 -7.54
N GLU A 54 19.45 -14.80 -8.52
CA GLU A 54 19.38 -14.37 -9.92
C GLU A 54 18.34 -13.24 -10.02
N ILE A 55 18.80 -12.03 -10.35
CA ILE A 55 17.92 -10.89 -10.59
C ILE A 55 17.01 -11.23 -11.75
N GLY A 56 15.69 -11.06 -11.58
CA GLY A 56 14.73 -11.22 -12.66
C GLY A 56 15.06 -10.26 -13.81
N LEU A 57 15.58 -10.81 -14.91
CA LEU A 57 15.87 -10.03 -16.10
C LEU A 57 14.55 -9.62 -16.77
N PRO A 58 14.46 -8.40 -17.33
CA PRO A 58 13.28 -7.99 -18.10
C PRO A 58 13.09 -8.92 -19.30
N GLU A 59 11.83 -9.19 -19.68
CA GLU A 59 11.53 -10.01 -20.84
C GLU A 59 12.17 -9.41 -22.11
N ALA A 60 12.77 -10.27 -22.94
CA ALA A 60 13.33 -9.85 -24.22
C ALA A 60 12.21 -9.31 -25.13
N PRO A 61 12.48 -8.28 -25.96
CA PRO A 61 11.45 -7.69 -26.82
C PRO A 61 10.76 -8.74 -27.71
N GLN A 62 9.43 -8.80 -27.64
CA GLN A 62 8.63 -9.77 -28.42
C GLN A 62 8.76 -9.60 -29.95
N LEU A 63 9.26 -8.46 -30.42
CA LEU A 63 9.49 -8.21 -31.84
C LEU A 63 10.73 -7.32 -32.04
N ILE A 64 11.76 -7.84 -32.69
CA ILE A 64 13.04 -7.15 -32.89
C ILE A 64 13.11 -6.53 -34.29
N GLY A 65 13.29 -5.21 -34.35
CA GLY A 65 13.51 -4.44 -35.57
C GLY A 65 14.98 -4.07 -35.82
N ALA A 66 15.26 -3.43 -36.96
CA ALA A 66 16.62 -3.21 -37.47
C ALA A 66 17.59 -2.52 -36.49
N SER A 67 17.16 -1.46 -35.81
CA SER A 67 18.04 -0.71 -34.90
C SER A 67 18.44 -1.50 -33.65
N ALA A 68 17.49 -2.25 -33.06
CA ALA A 68 17.79 -3.10 -31.90
C ALA A 68 18.67 -4.29 -32.31
N LEU A 69 18.35 -4.91 -33.45
CA LEU A 69 19.15 -6.00 -34.00
C LEU A 69 20.59 -5.61 -34.33
N LEU A 70 20.82 -4.36 -34.79
CA LEU A 70 22.18 -3.84 -34.99
C LEU A 70 22.93 -3.76 -33.67
N GLY A 71 22.34 -3.15 -32.63
CA GLY A 71 22.95 -3.07 -31.30
C GLY A 71 23.26 -4.44 -30.69
N TYR A 72 22.36 -5.42 -30.84
CA TYR A 72 22.61 -6.80 -30.42
C TYR A 72 23.75 -7.44 -31.21
N THR A 73 23.83 -7.21 -32.52
CA THR A 73 24.89 -7.77 -33.39
C THR A 73 26.26 -7.22 -32.98
N GLU A 74 26.36 -5.89 -32.79
CA GLU A 74 27.59 -5.21 -32.34
C GLU A 74 28.01 -5.68 -30.94
N SER A 75 27.06 -5.78 -30.00
CA SER A 75 27.31 -6.25 -28.64
C SER A 75 27.79 -7.70 -28.60
N LEU A 76 27.20 -8.58 -29.43
CA LEU A 76 27.63 -9.98 -29.57
C LEU A 76 29.02 -10.10 -30.20
N GLN A 77 29.32 -9.34 -31.25
CA GLN A 77 30.66 -9.30 -31.84
C GLN A 77 31.71 -8.80 -30.84
N ALA A 78 31.40 -7.76 -30.05
CA ALA A 78 32.29 -7.26 -29.01
C ALA A 78 32.53 -8.32 -27.92
N LEU A 79 31.47 -8.96 -27.43
CA LEU A 79 31.54 -10.02 -26.42
C LEU A 79 32.36 -11.23 -26.91
N ILE A 80 32.10 -11.71 -28.12
CA ILE A 80 32.83 -12.84 -28.73
C ILE A 80 34.30 -12.48 -28.96
N SER A 81 34.59 -11.26 -29.42
CA SER A 81 35.96 -10.79 -29.66
C SER A 81 36.78 -10.70 -28.37
N GLU A 82 36.24 -10.06 -27.33
CA GLU A 82 36.93 -9.92 -26.03
C GLU A 82 37.02 -11.26 -25.29
N ALA A 83 36.00 -12.14 -25.36
CA ALA A 83 36.09 -13.49 -24.82
C ALA A 83 37.16 -14.32 -25.53
N LYS A 84 37.21 -14.30 -26.86
CA LYS A 84 38.25 -14.97 -27.65
C LYS A 84 39.65 -14.43 -27.34
N ALA A 85 39.80 -13.12 -27.15
CA ALA A 85 41.05 -12.50 -26.73
C ALA A 85 41.49 -12.90 -25.30
N ALA A 86 40.53 -13.25 -24.45
CA ALA A 86 40.74 -13.76 -23.09
C ALA A 86 40.80 -15.31 -23.00
N GLU A 87 40.81 -16.02 -24.14
CA GLU A 87 40.73 -17.50 -24.23
C GLU A 87 39.52 -18.11 -23.50
N VAL A 88 38.42 -17.35 -23.43
CA VAL A 88 37.16 -17.72 -22.78
C VAL A 88 36.22 -18.41 -23.78
N PRO A 89 35.79 -19.66 -23.51
CA PRO A 89 34.72 -20.30 -24.28
C PRO A 89 33.36 -19.70 -23.90
N LEU A 90 32.58 -19.30 -24.91
CA LEU A 90 31.20 -18.84 -24.76
C LEU A 90 30.22 -19.91 -25.22
N HIS A 91 29.10 -20.03 -24.53
CA HIS A 91 27.95 -20.83 -24.96
C HIS A 91 26.74 -19.91 -25.07
N LEU A 92 26.17 -19.77 -26.26
CA LEU A 92 25.22 -18.70 -26.60
C LEU A 92 23.89 -19.31 -27.08
N ASP A 93 23.14 -19.90 -26.15
CA ASP A 93 21.84 -20.53 -26.41
C ASP A 93 20.66 -19.72 -25.82
N ASN A 94 19.45 -20.29 -25.84
CA ASN A 94 18.26 -19.60 -25.31
C ASN A 94 18.17 -19.54 -23.78
N ASP A 95 18.95 -20.34 -23.06
CA ASP A 95 18.95 -20.42 -21.60
C ASP A 95 20.10 -19.60 -20.98
N THR A 96 21.19 -19.40 -21.74
CA THR A 96 22.33 -18.55 -21.36
C THR A 96 22.21 -17.12 -21.86
N LEU A 97 21.83 -16.89 -23.12
CA LEU A 97 21.87 -15.56 -23.72
C LEU A 97 20.50 -14.86 -23.63
N HIS A 98 20.50 -13.63 -23.11
CA HIS A 98 19.34 -12.76 -23.01
C HIS A 98 19.59 -11.44 -23.77
N LEU A 99 18.57 -10.94 -24.48
CA LEU A 99 18.60 -9.66 -25.18
C LEU A 99 17.84 -8.62 -24.36
N LEU A 100 18.48 -7.51 -24.00
CA LEU A 100 17.87 -6.46 -23.18
C LEU A 100 17.22 -5.37 -24.06
N PRO A 101 16.16 -4.68 -23.60
CA PRO A 101 15.43 -3.71 -24.44
C PRO A 101 16.25 -2.51 -24.96
N ASP A 102 17.40 -2.22 -24.35
CA ASP A 102 18.30 -1.12 -24.69
C ASP A 102 19.29 -1.43 -25.83
N GLY A 103 19.30 -2.67 -26.34
CA GLY A 103 20.23 -3.12 -27.38
C GLY A 103 21.47 -3.83 -26.84
N SER A 104 21.63 -3.93 -25.51
CA SER A 104 22.70 -4.72 -24.88
C SER A 104 22.32 -6.21 -24.79
N VAL A 105 23.33 -7.04 -24.50
CA VAL A 105 23.15 -8.48 -24.30
C VAL A 105 23.66 -8.90 -22.93
N HIS A 106 22.96 -9.84 -22.29
CA HIS A 106 23.31 -10.39 -20.99
C HIS A 106 23.56 -11.89 -21.12
N LEU A 107 24.69 -12.37 -20.61
CA LEU A 107 25.08 -13.77 -20.67
C LEU A 107 25.05 -14.42 -19.28
N ARG A 108 24.07 -15.27 -19.05
CA ARG A 108 23.90 -16.08 -17.85
C ARG A 108 24.81 -17.32 -17.94
N ARG A 109 25.63 -17.56 -16.91
CA ARG A 109 26.39 -18.82 -16.71
C ARG A 109 27.34 -19.23 -17.87
N PRO A 110 28.25 -18.36 -18.34
CA PRO A 110 29.21 -18.71 -19.39
C PRO A 110 30.17 -19.84 -18.95
N GLY A 111 30.68 -20.60 -19.92
CA GLY A 111 31.77 -21.55 -19.72
C GLY A 111 31.53 -22.64 -18.67
N ILE A 112 30.27 -22.87 -18.27
CA ILE A 112 29.88 -24.00 -17.40
C ILE A 112 29.76 -25.30 -18.19
N ASP A 113 29.49 -25.23 -19.50
CA ASP A 113 29.49 -26.39 -20.40
C ASP A 113 30.50 -26.17 -21.55
N VAL A 114 31.64 -26.87 -21.49
CA VAL A 114 32.80 -26.67 -22.37
C VAL A 114 33.09 -27.92 -23.21
N HIS A 115 32.06 -28.74 -23.43
CA HIS A 115 32.19 -30.07 -24.02
C HIS A 115 32.04 -30.13 -25.54
N LYS A 116 32.00 -28.97 -26.20
CA LYS A 116 32.04 -28.86 -27.66
C LYS A 116 33.02 -27.76 -28.08
N GLU A 117 33.67 -27.99 -29.22
CA GLU A 117 34.35 -26.95 -30.01
C GLU A 117 33.27 -26.11 -30.73
N ASP A 118 32.46 -25.37 -29.98
CA ASP A 118 31.35 -24.59 -30.53
C ASP A 118 31.84 -23.26 -31.12
N ASP A 119 31.34 -22.95 -32.31
CA ASP A 119 31.61 -21.72 -33.04
C ASP A 119 30.67 -20.63 -32.50
N ALA A 120 31.14 -19.87 -31.50
CA ALA A 120 30.33 -18.87 -30.82
C ALA A 120 29.73 -17.79 -31.77
N GLU A 121 30.35 -17.52 -32.92
CA GLU A 121 29.77 -16.60 -33.91
C GLU A 121 28.57 -17.23 -34.63
N ARG A 122 28.66 -18.52 -34.94
CA ARG A 122 27.54 -19.31 -35.46
C ARG A 122 26.43 -19.47 -34.44
N ASP A 123 26.74 -19.78 -33.18
CA ASP A 123 25.74 -19.95 -32.12
C ASP A 123 24.98 -18.64 -31.87
N ALA A 124 25.69 -17.51 -31.77
CA ALA A 124 25.06 -16.19 -31.68
C ALA A 124 24.12 -15.90 -32.86
N LEU A 125 24.53 -16.27 -34.08
CA LEU A 125 23.73 -16.06 -35.28
C LEU A 125 22.51 -17.00 -35.33
N ASP A 126 22.65 -18.26 -34.91
CA ASP A 126 21.54 -19.22 -34.83
C ASP A 126 20.57 -18.87 -33.68
N TYR A 127 21.06 -18.32 -32.57
CA TYR A 127 20.27 -17.67 -31.53
C TYR A 127 19.45 -16.49 -32.10
N LEU A 128 20.07 -15.55 -32.83
CA LEU A 128 19.36 -14.42 -33.45
C LEU A 128 18.32 -14.86 -34.49
N LYS A 129 18.58 -15.94 -35.26
CA LYS A 129 17.61 -16.55 -36.17
C LYS A 129 16.38 -17.12 -35.45
N SER A 130 16.50 -17.54 -34.20
CA SER A 130 15.41 -18.10 -33.41
C SER A 130 14.42 -17.04 -32.87
N LYS A 131 14.80 -15.76 -32.86
CA LYS A 131 13.98 -14.69 -32.29
C LYS A 131 12.86 -14.22 -33.23
N GLN A 132 11.87 -13.54 -32.66
CA GLN A 132 10.78 -12.94 -33.42
C GLN A 132 11.25 -11.65 -34.09
N LEU A 133 11.53 -11.75 -35.38
CA LEU A 133 12.05 -10.66 -36.21
C LEU A 133 10.96 -9.97 -37.03
N THR A 134 11.08 -8.64 -37.19
CA THR A 134 10.25 -7.86 -38.13
C THR A 134 10.44 -8.34 -39.58
N ARG A 135 9.46 -8.03 -40.44
CA ARG A 135 9.37 -8.55 -41.82
C ARG A 135 10.56 -8.13 -42.70
N ASP A 136 11.11 -6.95 -42.46
CA ASP A 136 12.21 -6.33 -43.18
C ASP A 136 13.58 -6.91 -42.82
N VAL A 137 13.81 -7.27 -41.54
CA VAL A 137 15.12 -7.81 -41.09
C VAL A 137 15.22 -9.33 -41.16
N ARG A 138 14.10 -10.05 -41.09
CA ARG A 138 14.08 -11.52 -41.18
C ARG A 138 14.84 -12.09 -42.39
N PRO A 139 14.74 -11.51 -43.62
CA PRO A 139 15.52 -11.96 -44.77
C PRO A 139 17.01 -11.58 -44.72
N LEU A 140 17.44 -10.69 -43.82
CA LEU A 140 18.85 -10.39 -43.62
C LEU A 140 19.47 -11.44 -42.69
N VAL A 141 18.86 -11.67 -41.53
CA VAL A 141 19.31 -12.67 -40.54
C VAL A 141 19.32 -14.10 -41.10
N SER A 142 18.35 -14.46 -41.95
CA SER A 142 18.32 -15.80 -42.55
C SER A 142 19.37 -16.03 -43.65
N ARG A 143 19.97 -14.97 -44.21
CA ARG A 143 20.99 -15.05 -45.27
C ARG A 143 22.41 -14.73 -44.81
N ALA A 144 22.57 -14.08 -43.66
CA ALA A 144 23.88 -13.82 -43.07
C ALA A 144 24.63 -15.13 -42.82
N SER A 145 25.92 -15.17 -43.13
CA SER A 145 26.80 -16.32 -42.85
C SER A 145 27.74 -16.08 -41.66
N SER A 146 27.82 -14.83 -41.21
CA SER A 146 28.59 -14.33 -40.07
C SER A 146 27.80 -13.21 -39.38
N LEU A 147 28.20 -12.80 -38.17
CA LEU A 147 27.64 -11.59 -37.53
C LEU A 147 28.06 -10.33 -38.29
N GLU A 148 29.22 -10.34 -38.94
CA GLU A 148 29.70 -9.20 -39.73
C GLU A 148 28.88 -8.99 -41.02
N ASP A 149 28.51 -10.06 -41.73
CA ASP A 149 27.57 -9.99 -42.87
C ASP A 149 26.24 -9.36 -42.45
N LEU A 150 25.77 -9.72 -41.25
CA LEU A 150 24.53 -9.20 -40.67
C LEU A 150 24.68 -7.70 -40.34
N ARG A 151 25.76 -7.30 -39.64
CA ARG A 151 26.04 -5.90 -39.29
C ARG A 151 26.06 -5.00 -40.53
N VAL A 152 26.87 -5.35 -41.54
CA VAL A 152 26.97 -4.60 -42.81
C VAL A 152 25.63 -4.55 -43.56
N SER A 153 24.83 -5.63 -43.50
CA SER A 153 23.49 -5.65 -44.10
C SER A 153 22.50 -4.72 -43.38
N LEU A 154 22.57 -4.63 -42.06
CA LEU A 154 21.74 -3.77 -41.22
C LEU A 154 22.13 -2.29 -41.34
N GLU A 155 23.43 -1.97 -41.32
CA GLU A 155 23.94 -0.62 -41.61
C GLU A 155 23.44 -0.12 -42.96
N ARG A 156 23.47 -0.97 -43.99
CA ARG A 156 22.96 -0.63 -45.32
C ARG A 156 21.45 -0.42 -45.34
N LEU A 157 20.68 -1.22 -44.60
CA LEU A 157 19.22 -1.03 -44.46
C LEU A 157 18.91 0.30 -43.76
N GLN A 158 19.62 0.61 -42.67
CA GLN A 158 19.45 1.85 -41.92
C GLN A 158 19.88 3.07 -42.74
N ALA A 159 20.97 2.98 -43.51
CA ALA A 159 21.39 4.03 -44.43
C ALA A 159 20.35 4.31 -45.53
N LEU A 160 19.66 3.28 -46.03
CA LEU A 160 18.56 3.45 -46.99
C LEU A 160 17.33 4.12 -46.35
N ALA A 161 16.92 3.69 -45.15
CA ALA A 161 15.82 4.33 -44.40
C ALA A 161 16.13 5.81 -44.05
N ASN A 162 17.38 6.11 -43.69
CA ASN A 162 17.84 7.47 -43.45
C ASN A 162 17.90 8.31 -44.74
N ALA A 163 18.24 7.71 -45.89
CA ALA A 163 18.23 8.41 -47.18
C ALA A 163 16.81 8.71 -47.69
N GLU A 164 15.85 7.82 -47.42
CA GLU A 164 14.43 8.02 -47.77
C GLU A 164 13.79 9.12 -46.92
N THR A 165 14.10 9.18 -45.61
CA THR A 165 13.64 10.26 -44.72
C THR A 165 14.37 11.59 -44.93
N ALA A 166 15.62 11.57 -45.43
CA ALA A 166 16.37 12.78 -45.78
C ALA A 166 16.02 13.37 -47.16
N ALA A 167 15.15 12.72 -47.94
CA ALA A 167 14.66 13.27 -49.21
C ALA A 167 13.86 14.57 -48.94
N PRO A 168 14.31 15.75 -49.44
CA PRO A 168 13.69 17.00 -49.06
C PRO A 168 12.25 17.08 -49.58
N ALA A 169 11.29 17.30 -48.67
CA ALA A 169 9.87 17.58 -48.94
C ALA A 169 9.65 18.97 -49.59
N GLY A 170 10.52 19.35 -50.52
CA GLY A 170 10.68 20.68 -51.09
C GLY A 170 10.81 20.67 -52.60
N MET A 171 9.93 19.94 -53.30
CA MET A 171 9.77 20.12 -54.75
C MET A 171 8.31 20.04 -55.20
N ASP A 172 7.46 20.84 -54.55
CA ASP A 172 6.17 21.21 -55.14
C ASP A 172 6.12 22.73 -55.37
N GLY A 173 5.83 23.14 -56.61
CA GLY A 173 5.59 24.54 -56.97
C GLY A 173 6.67 25.30 -57.76
N ARG A 174 6.92 24.94 -59.02
CA ARG A 174 6.66 25.85 -60.18
C ARG A 174 6.90 25.25 -61.56
N ARG A 175 5.96 25.53 -62.47
CA ARG A 175 6.08 25.29 -63.91
C ARG A 175 7.09 26.25 -64.57
N GLY A 176 7.86 25.75 -65.54
CA GLY A 176 8.26 26.51 -66.73
C GLY A 176 9.74 26.88 -66.86
N GLY A 177 10.47 26.12 -67.68
CA GLY A 177 11.82 26.49 -68.12
C GLY A 177 12.57 25.33 -68.78
N ARG A 178 12.66 25.32 -70.12
CA ARG A 178 13.50 24.35 -70.85
C ARG A 178 14.97 24.78 -70.77
N LEU A 179 15.88 23.93 -70.29
CA LEU A 179 17.11 23.48 -70.99
C LEU A 179 18.07 22.69 -70.07
N ARG A 180 18.56 21.55 -70.57
CA ARG A 180 19.86 20.86 -70.28
C ARG A 180 20.21 20.48 -68.83
N LEU A 181 21.02 19.47 -68.53
CA LEU A 181 21.40 18.13 -69.05
C LEU A 181 22.61 17.72 -68.18
N ALA A 182 22.82 16.41 -67.96
CA ALA A 182 23.97 15.80 -67.26
C ALA A 182 24.02 15.97 -65.72
N GLY A 183 23.85 14.86 -64.98
CA GLY A 183 24.11 14.80 -63.53
C GLY A 183 23.46 13.60 -62.81
N ALA A 184 22.14 13.41 -62.97
CA ALA A 184 21.36 12.55 -62.07
C ALA A 184 21.12 11.09 -62.54
N GLY A 185 21.60 10.70 -63.73
CA GLY A 185 21.21 9.44 -64.38
C GLY A 185 21.79 8.15 -63.78
N LEU A 186 22.81 8.22 -62.91
CA LEU A 186 23.59 7.05 -62.48
C LEU A 186 23.20 6.51 -61.09
N LEU A 187 22.55 7.32 -60.25
CA LEU A 187 22.07 6.90 -58.92
C LEU A 187 20.73 6.13 -58.98
N MET A 188 19.79 6.55 -59.83
CA MET A 188 18.48 5.89 -59.95
C MET A 188 18.57 4.47 -60.54
N ALA A 189 19.55 4.19 -61.40
CA ALA A 189 19.73 2.86 -61.99
C ALA A 189 20.19 1.80 -60.95
N ALA A 190 20.95 2.20 -59.93
CA ALA A 190 21.45 1.29 -58.90
C ALA A 190 20.36 0.87 -57.90
N VAL A 191 19.44 1.79 -57.55
CA VAL A 191 18.35 1.51 -56.59
C VAL A 191 17.29 0.59 -57.22
N VAL A 192 16.91 0.83 -58.47
CA VAL A 192 15.91 0.00 -59.18
C VAL A 192 16.40 -1.44 -59.38
N ALA A 193 17.71 -1.67 -59.60
CA ALA A 193 18.27 -3.01 -59.75
C ALA A 193 18.19 -3.86 -58.47
N VAL A 194 18.30 -3.26 -57.28
CA VAL A 194 18.24 -4.00 -56.01
C VAL A 194 16.80 -4.37 -55.63
N VAL A 195 15.84 -3.49 -55.88
CA VAL A 195 14.40 -3.76 -55.62
C VAL A 195 13.85 -4.83 -56.58
N ALA A 196 14.29 -4.85 -57.84
CA ALA A 196 13.83 -5.83 -58.83
C ALA A 196 14.21 -7.28 -58.47
N VAL A 197 15.34 -7.52 -57.80
CA VAL A 197 15.77 -8.88 -57.41
C VAL A 197 14.99 -9.41 -56.19
N ALA A 198 14.56 -8.52 -55.29
CA ALA A 198 13.75 -8.91 -54.12
C ALA A 198 12.29 -9.27 -54.48
N ALA A 199 11.73 -8.65 -55.51
CA ALA A 199 10.33 -8.87 -55.93
C ALA A 199 10.09 -10.21 -56.64
N VAL A 200 11.12 -10.80 -57.27
CA VAL A 200 10.98 -12.03 -58.09
C VAL A 200 10.83 -13.31 -57.25
N PHE A 201 11.20 -13.29 -55.97
CA PHE A 201 11.22 -14.49 -55.11
C PHE A 201 9.98 -14.67 -54.20
N LEU A 202 8.95 -13.82 -54.28
CA LEU A 202 7.82 -13.81 -53.34
C LEU A 202 6.42 -13.97 -53.98
N MET A 203 6.31 -14.45 -55.23
CA MET A 203 5.01 -14.71 -55.86
C MET A 203 4.93 -16.09 -56.55
N GLN A 204 4.64 -17.12 -55.75
CA GLN A 204 3.90 -18.32 -56.17
C GLN A 204 2.97 -18.75 -55.02
N GLY A 205 1.66 -18.85 -55.27
CA GLY A 205 0.63 -19.17 -54.28
C GLY A 205 -0.77 -18.84 -54.79
N ASP A 206 -1.48 -19.88 -55.25
CA ASP A 206 -2.64 -19.90 -56.17
C ASP A 206 -3.86 -18.99 -55.94
N ASP A 207 -4.57 -18.75 -57.06
CA ASP A 207 -5.93 -18.21 -57.18
C ASP A 207 -7.03 -19.16 -56.64
N THR A 208 -8.20 -18.62 -56.25
CA THR A 208 -9.47 -18.76 -57.02
C THR A 208 -10.75 -18.25 -56.32
N ALA A 209 -11.30 -17.13 -56.83
CA ALA A 209 -12.74 -16.77 -56.99
C ALA A 209 -13.72 -16.76 -55.77
N PRO A 210 -14.97 -16.21 -55.90
CA PRO A 210 -15.53 -15.24 -56.86
C PRO A 210 -16.05 -13.94 -56.16
N PRO A 211 -16.60 -12.94 -56.90
CA PRO A 211 -17.13 -11.71 -56.30
C PRO A 211 -18.64 -11.79 -56.01
N ASP A 212 -19.07 -11.31 -54.84
CA ASP A 212 -20.48 -11.00 -54.53
C ASP A 212 -20.69 -9.47 -54.47
N ASP A 213 -21.49 -8.96 -55.40
CA ASP A 213 -22.04 -7.60 -55.34
C ASP A 213 -23.09 -7.51 -54.24
N ASN A 214 -22.86 -6.68 -53.22
CA ASN A 214 -23.93 -6.18 -52.35
C ASN A 214 -23.76 -4.68 -52.08
N VAL A 215 -24.64 -3.90 -52.69
CA VAL A 215 -24.72 -2.44 -52.52
C VAL A 215 -25.21 -2.11 -51.11
N ILE A 216 -24.30 -1.68 -50.24
CA ILE A 216 -24.65 -1.15 -48.92
C ILE A 216 -25.31 0.22 -49.10
N VAL A 217 -26.62 0.28 -48.94
CA VAL A 217 -27.36 1.55 -48.79
C VAL A 217 -27.03 2.12 -47.41
N PRO A 218 -26.49 3.35 -47.29
CA PRO A 218 -26.22 3.94 -45.99
C PRO A 218 -27.54 4.20 -45.25
N PRO A 219 -27.68 3.76 -43.98
CA PRO A 219 -28.87 4.05 -43.20
C PRO A 219 -29.01 5.57 -42.99
N PRO A 220 -30.25 6.11 -42.93
CA PRO A 220 -30.47 7.52 -42.63
C PRO A 220 -29.89 7.87 -41.25
N PRO A 221 -29.41 9.11 -41.04
CA PRO A 221 -28.70 9.49 -39.83
C PRO A 221 -29.60 9.28 -38.61
N THR A 222 -29.20 8.34 -37.76
CA THR A 222 -29.81 8.15 -36.44
C THR A 222 -29.66 9.44 -35.66
N GLN A 223 -30.77 10.07 -35.27
CA GLN A 223 -30.73 11.19 -34.35
C GLN A 223 -30.28 10.65 -32.99
N VAL A 224 -28.98 10.76 -32.72
CA VAL A 224 -28.42 10.57 -31.40
C VAL A 224 -29.10 11.61 -30.49
N PRO A 225 -29.83 11.20 -29.44
CA PRO A 225 -30.34 12.17 -28.48
C PRO A 225 -29.15 12.96 -27.91
N PRO A 226 -29.27 14.28 -27.72
CA PRO A 226 -28.16 15.07 -27.19
C PRO A 226 -27.70 14.42 -25.88
N PRO A 227 -26.37 14.23 -25.68
CA PRO A 227 -25.88 13.63 -24.45
C PRO A 227 -26.45 14.41 -23.26
N PRO A 228 -26.85 13.72 -22.17
CA PRO A 228 -27.26 14.41 -20.96
C PRO A 228 -26.13 15.39 -20.60
N VAL A 229 -26.47 16.67 -20.43
CA VAL A 229 -25.49 17.72 -20.18
C VAL A 229 -24.78 17.36 -18.88
N ALA A 230 -23.55 16.84 -19.00
CA ALA A 230 -22.69 16.59 -17.86
C ALA A 230 -22.55 17.92 -17.13
N ALA A 231 -22.91 17.95 -15.85
CA ALA A 231 -22.66 19.11 -15.01
C ALA A 231 -21.16 19.42 -15.09
N ALA A 232 -20.81 20.67 -15.37
CA ALA A 232 -19.46 21.04 -15.75
C ALA A 232 -18.50 20.91 -14.56
N CYS A 233 -17.84 19.76 -14.47
CA CYS A 233 -16.74 19.50 -13.56
C CYS A 233 -15.64 20.56 -13.76
N LEU A 234 -15.42 21.40 -12.76
CA LEU A 234 -14.55 22.57 -12.84
C LEU A 234 -13.08 22.19 -12.57
N ALA A 235 -12.18 22.47 -13.52
CA ALA A 235 -10.77 22.07 -13.41
C ALA A 235 -9.98 22.91 -12.39
N LEU A 236 -9.21 22.23 -11.54
CA LEU A 236 -8.31 22.79 -10.54
C LEU A 236 -6.91 22.16 -10.71
N GLU A 237 -5.92 22.96 -11.09
CA GLU A 237 -4.52 22.55 -11.14
C GLU A 237 -3.93 22.60 -9.73
N PHE A 238 -3.65 21.43 -9.14
CA PHE A 238 -3.07 21.36 -7.79
C PHE A 238 -1.54 21.53 -7.81
N PRO A 239 -0.93 22.14 -6.78
CA PRO A 239 -1.54 22.55 -5.50
C PRO A 239 -2.19 23.95 -5.55
N VAL A 240 -3.41 24.06 -5.01
CA VAL A 240 -4.11 25.33 -4.73
C VAL A 240 -4.51 25.41 -3.26
N SER A 241 -4.61 26.63 -2.72
CA SER A 241 -5.12 26.83 -1.36
C SER A 241 -6.62 26.59 -1.29
N LEU A 242 -7.11 26.24 -0.09
CA LEU A 242 -8.52 25.96 0.17
C LEU A 242 -9.41 27.15 -0.25
N ASP A 243 -8.98 28.38 0.03
CA ASP A 243 -9.69 29.60 -0.32
C ASP A 243 -9.91 29.76 -1.83
N VAL A 244 -8.93 29.34 -2.65
CA VAL A 244 -9.00 29.38 -4.12
C VAL A 244 -9.96 28.31 -4.64
N ALA A 245 -9.91 27.10 -4.08
CA ALA A 245 -10.87 26.04 -4.43
C ALA A 245 -12.31 26.39 -4.02
N GLN A 246 -12.50 26.99 -2.84
CA GLN A 246 -13.81 27.48 -2.39
C GLN A 246 -14.35 28.61 -3.29
N ALA A 247 -13.50 29.57 -3.65
CA ALA A 247 -13.88 30.69 -4.52
C ALA A 247 -14.28 30.24 -5.94
N ALA A 248 -13.71 29.13 -6.43
CA ALA A 248 -14.03 28.56 -7.73
C ALA A 248 -15.39 27.82 -7.77
N CYS A 249 -15.87 27.30 -6.64
CA CYS A 249 -17.01 26.38 -6.55
C CYS A 249 -18.31 26.99 -5.97
N ILE A 250 -18.46 28.32 -5.96
CA ILE A 250 -19.51 29.00 -5.18
C ILE A 250 -20.95 28.71 -5.69
N GLN A 251 -21.70 27.92 -4.92
CA GLN A 251 -22.97 28.32 -4.25
C GLN A 251 -23.28 27.42 -3.02
N GLY A 252 -22.33 27.21 -2.11
CA GLY A 252 -22.57 26.42 -0.89
C GLY A 252 -21.39 26.38 0.09
N THR A 253 -21.66 26.08 1.36
CA THR A 253 -20.71 26.17 2.48
C THR A 253 -19.90 24.90 2.77
N ALA A 254 -19.77 23.98 1.80
CA ALA A 254 -18.89 22.83 1.90
C ALA A 254 -18.39 22.40 0.51
N LEU A 255 -17.08 22.16 0.38
CA LEU A 255 -16.51 21.46 -0.77
C LEU A 255 -16.84 19.97 -0.67
N ARG A 256 -17.28 19.37 -1.78
CA ARG A 256 -17.38 17.91 -1.94
C ARG A 256 -16.95 17.52 -3.34
N PHE A 257 -16.07 16.54 -3.47
CA PHE A 257 -15.67 15.99 -4.76
C PHE A 257 -16.72 14.99 -5.26
N ASP A 258 -17.22 15.18 -6.49
CA ASP A 258 -18.16 14.24 -7.13
C ASP A 258 -17.35 13.11 -7.79
N PRO A 259 -17.61 11.82 -7.52
CA PRO A 259 -16.84 10.72 -8.09
C PRO A 259 -17.03 10.54 -9.62
N ASN A 260 -17.98 11.23 -10.25
CA ASN A 260 -18.14 11.26 -11.71
C ASN A 260 -17.25 12.32 -12.37
N CYS A 261 -16.60 13.18 -11.58
CA CYS A 261 -15.72 14.23 -12.06
C CYS A 261 -14.28 13.71 -12.24
N PRO A 262 -13.61 13.97 -13.38
CA PRO A 262 -12.23 13.55 -13.61
C PRO A 262 -11.26 14.10 -12.54
N THR A 263 -10.17 13.37 -12.29
CA THR A 263 -9.11 13.75 -11.35
C THR A 263 -8.71 15.23 -11.54
N GLY A 264 -8.99 16.07 -10.54
CA GLY A 264 -8.79 17.53 -10.61
C GLY A 264 -10.07 18.38 -10.74
N THR A 265 -11.27 17.85 -10.47
CA THR A 265 -12.56 18.58 -10.58
C THR A 265 -13.59 18.19 -9.46
N ALA A 266 -14.66 18.99 -9.16
CA ALA A 266 -15.53 18.79 -7.95
C ALA A 266 -17.03 19.25 -8.03
N CYS A 267 -17.91 18.68 -7.14
CA CYS A 267 -19.20 19.17 -6.52
C CYS A 267 -20.48 18.25 -6.49
N LYS A 268 -20.85 17.60 -5.34
CA LYS A 268 -22.23 17.12 -4.96
C LYS A 268 -22.41 16.61 -3.48
N SER A 269 -23.60 16.67 -2.86
CA SER A 269 -23.99 16.10 -1.52
C SER A 269 -24.56 14.63 -1.60
N ASP A 270 -24.97 13.86 -0.55
CA ASP A 270 -25.38 14.05 0.88
C ASP A 270 -24.75 12.99 1.88
N ILE A 271 -25.22 12.82 3.15
CA ILE A 271 -24.50 12.27 4.35
C ILE A 271 -25.24 11.09 5.08
N LEU A 272 -24.54 10.14 5.77
CA LEU A 272 -24.77 9.67 7.20
C LEU A 272 -23.80 8.55 7.76
N ASP A 273 -23.43 8.67 9.06
CA ASP A 273 -22.94 7.72 10.14
C ASP A 273 -22.07 6.45 9.85
N GLY A 274 -21.13 5.96 10.69
CA GLY A 274 -20.53 6.44 11.96
C GLY A 274 -19.74 5.39 12.82
N ILE A 275 -18.55 5.80 13.34
CA ILE A 275 -17.57 5.21 14.32
C ILE A 275 -16.49 4.30 13.74
N VAL A 276 -15.18 4.62 13.90
CA VAL A 276 -14.11 3.97 13.11
C VAL A 276 -12.61 4.16 13.55
N SER A 277 -11.72 3.15 13.46
CA SER A 277 -10.27 3.17 13.85
C SER A 277 -9.24 3.12 12.71
N VAL A 278 -8.19 3.97 12.67
CA VAL A 278 -7.68 4.54 11.40
C VAL A 278 -6.30 4.08 10.86
N ALA A 279 -6.23 3.89 9.54
CA ALA A 279 -5.00 3.94 8.73
C ALA A 279 -5.20 4.90 7.52
N VAL A 280 -4.20 5.67 7.06
CA VAL A 280 -4.40 6.78 6.09
C VAL A 280 -3.63 6.64 4.75
N ASN A 281 -4.22 7.06 3.63
CA ASN A 281 -3.54 7.51 2.40
C ASN A 281 -3.99 8.95 2.05
N ASP A 282 -3.30 9.61 1.13
CA ASP A 282 -3.35 11.04 0.76
C ASP A 282 -4.74 11.70 0.66
N ARG A 283 -5.80 10.94 0.34
CA ARG A 283 -7.20 11.39 0.24
C ARG A 283 -8.22 10.42 0.83
N THR A 284 -7.77 9.31 1.43
CA THR A 284 -8.62 8.21 1.90
C THR A 284 -8.16 7.70 3.25
N VAL A 285 -9.10 7.63 4.19
CA VAL A 285 -8.91 7.11 5.54
C VAL A 285 -9.57 5.73 5.57
N ALA A 286 -8.77 4.67 5.64
CA ALA A 286 -9.25 3.33 5.95
C ALA A 286 -9.49 3.22 7.45
N PHE A 287 -10.54 2.52 7.86
CA PHE A 287 -10.87 2.47 9.28
C PHE A 287 -11.74 1.29 9.76
N LEU A 288 -11.68 0.89 11.04
CA LEU A 288 -12.48 -0.24 11.59
C LEU A 288 -13.69 0.19 12.42
N GLU A 289 -14.88 -0.19 12.00
CA GLU A 289 -16.16 0.12 12.64
C GLU A 289 -16.30 -0.51 14.03
N ALA A 290 -17.24 0.02 14.83
CA ALA A 290 -17.54 -0.51 16.16
C ALA A 290 -18.04 -1.97 16.17
N ASP A 291 -18.43 -2.52 15.02
CA ASP A 291 -18.75 -3.93 14.82
C ASP A 291 -17.63 -4.75 14.15
N GLY A 292 -16.44 -4.15 13.98
CA GLY A 292 -15.23 -4.78 13.45
C GLY A 292 -15.04 -4.65 11.94
N LYS A 293 -15.96 -4.04 11.19
CA LYS A 293 -15.80 -3.92 9.73
C LYS A 293 -14.76 -2.89 9.32
N LEU A 294 -13.86 -3.27 8.43
CA LEU A 294 -12.98 -2.34 7.74
C LEU A 294 -13.74 -1.62 6.62
N SER A 295 -13.71 -0.29 6.65
CA SER A 295 -14.37 0.62 5.71
C SER A 295 -13.44 1.75 5.27
N LEU A 296 -13.82 2.55 4.27
CA LEU A 296 -13.08 3.71 3.79
C LEU A 296 -13.91 4.99 3.87
N GLY A 297 -13.45 5.95 4.66
CA GLY A 297 -13.86 7.35 4.54
C GLY A 297 -12.98 8.07 3.50
N ARG A 298 -13.58 8.85 2.62
CA ARG A 298 -12.86 9.71 1.65
C ARG A 298 -12.90 11.17 2.09
N GLU A 299 -11.91 11.96 1.68
CA GLU A 299 -11.83 13.41 1.99
C GLU A 299 -13.09 14.21 1.62
N ASN A 300 -13.87 13.72 0.64
CA ASN A 300 -15.13 14.32 0.21
C ASN A 300 -16.30 14.06 1.17
N GLY A 301 -16.07 13.34 2.28
CA GLY A 301 -17.08 13.04 3.28
C GLY A 301 -18.29 12.28 2.74
N GLN A 302 -18.13 11.51 1.66
CA GLN A 302 -19.12 10.52 1.23
C GLN A 302 -19.16 9.34 2.21
N ASP A 303 -20.27 8.60 2.16
CA ASP A 303 -20.55 7.46 3.03
C ASP A 303 -19.40 6.45 3.00
N ALA A 304 -19.13 5.86 4.17
CA ALA A 304 -18.06 4.90 4.35
C ALA A 304 -18.25 3.69 3.41
N VAL A 305 -17.23 3.37 2.60
CA VAL A 305 -17.28 2.20 1.70
C VAL A 305 -16.72 0.98 2.42
N PRO A 306 -17.53 -0.04 2.77
CA PRO A 306 -17.02 -1.25 3.42
C PRO A 306 -16.09 -2.03 2.48
N LEU A 307 -14.93 -2.43 3.02
CA LEU A 307 -13.93 -3.26 2.37
C LEU A 307 -14.01 -4.72 2.83
N SER A 308 -14.12 -4.96 4.13
CA SER A 308 -14.22 -6.31 4.68
C SER A 308 -15.58 -6.95 4.39
N ARG A 309 -15.61 -8.22 4.01
CA ARG A 309 -16.82 -8.96 3.62
C ARG A 309 -17.63 -9.50 4.82
N GLY A 310 -17.75 -8.69 5.87
CA GLY A 310 -18.38 -9.06 7.14
C GLY A 310 -17.45 -9.75 8.15
N ASP A 311 -16.16 -9.82 7.85
CA ASP A 311 -15.13 -10.25 8.80
C ASP A 311 -14.90 -9.21 9.90
N ASN A 312 -14.53 -9.65 11.11
CA ASN A 312 -14.12 -8.76 12.20
C ASN A 312 -12.63 -8.46 12.10
N VAL A 313 -12.29 -7.33 11.49
CA VAL A 313 -10.92 -6.83 11.31
C VAL A 313 -10.39 -6.31 12.64
N GLN A 314 -9.11 -6.57 12.94
CA GLN A 314 -8.45 -6.18 14.18
C GLN A 314 -7.43 -5.04 13.98
N GLU A 315 -6.63 -5.14 12.91
CA GLU A 315 -5.50 -4.25 12.64
C GLU A 315 -5.34 -4.08 11.11
N ALA A 316 -4.83 -2.93 10.68
CA ALA A 316 -4.58 -2.63 9.27
C ALA A 316 -3.38 -1.68 9.08
N ASP A 317 -2.70 -1.77 7.92
CA ASP A 317 -1.57 -0.93 7.54
C ASP A 317 -1.53 -0.68 6.02
N TRP A 318 -1.21 0.56 5.62
CA TRP A 318 -1.15 0.94 4.20
C TRP A 318 0.20 0.62 3.59
N SER A 319 0.19 0.23 2.32
CA SER A 319 1.42 0.17 1.53
C SER A 319 2.02 1.59 1.38
N PRO A 320 3.35 1.74 1.22
CA PRO A 320 4.00 3.06 1.10
C PRO A 320 3.68 3.83 -0.19
N ASP A 321 3.10 3.13 -1.17
CA ASP A 321 2.53 3.73 -2.38
C ASP A 321 1.06 4.19 -2.18
N GLY A 322 0.45 3.86 -1.03
CA GLY A 322 -0.95 4.12 -0.72
C GLY A 322 -1.95 3.36 -1.60
N ALA A 323 -1.50 2.47 -2.49
CA ALA A 323 -2.37 1.78 -3.44
C ALA A 323 -3.11 0.59 -2.80
N TYR A 324 -2.60 0.06 -1.68
CA TYR A 324 -3.07 -1.16 -1.05
C TYR A 324 -3.16 -1.02 0.47
N LEU A 325 -3.99 -1.86 1.06
CA LEU A 325 -4.19 -1.94 2.50
C LEU A 325 -4.06 -3.39 2.92
N ALA A 326 -3.08 -3.68 3.77
CA ALA A 326 -2.96 -4.95 4.48
C ALA A 326 -3.81 -4.89 5.74
N TYR A 327 -4.48 -5.98 6.11
CA TYR A 327 -5.30 -6.04 7.31
C TYR A 327 -5.44 -7.47 7.85
N VAL A 328 -5.68 -7.59 9.15
CA VAL A 328 -5.89 -8.87 9.83
C VAL A 328 -7.36 -9.02 10.21
N THR A 329 -7.99 -10.09 9.73
CA THR A 329 -9.34 -10.50 10.17
C THR A 329 -9.27 -11.56 11.25
N THR A 330 -10.30 -11.59 12.10
CA THR A 330 -10.65 -12.75 12.92
C THR A 330 -11.90 -13.42 12.36
N GLN A 331 -11.87 -14.75 12.28
CA GLN A 331 -12.99 -15.57 11.86
C GLN A 331 -13.27 -16.64 12.92
N PRO A 332 -14.54 -16.83 13.33
CA PRO A 332 -14.91 -17.95 14.19
C PRO A 332 -14.68 -19.26 13.41
N THR A 333 -14.06 -20.24 14.05
CA THR A 333 -13.82 -21.54 13.41
C THR A 333 -15.16 -22.25 13.15
N ASP A 334 -15.42 -22.64 11.89
CA ASP A 334 -16.71 -23.15 11.44
C ASP A 334 -17.22 -24.31 12.31
N GLY A 335 -18.44 -24.16 12.84
CA GLY A 335 -19.17 -25.22 13.55
C GLY A 335 -19.08 -25.20 15.08
N GLN A 336 -18.34 -24.29 15.71
CA GLN A 336 -18.42 -24.07 17.16
C GLN A 336 -19.38 -22.93 17.52
N THR A 337 -20.27 -23.18 18.49
CA THR A 337 -21.24 -22.19 19.00
C THR A 337 -20.51 -21.11 19.80
N PRO A 338 -20.69 -19.80 19.54
CA PRO A 338 -19.98 -18.74 20.25
C PRO A 338 -20.18 -18.83 21.77
N GLY A 339 -19.13 -19.18 22.50
CA GLY A 339 -19.13 -19.23 23.97
C GLY A 339 -18.31 -20.34 24.63
N GLY A 340 -17.56 -21.15 23.87
CA GLY A 340 -16.45 -21.92 24.43
C GLY A 340 -15.18 -21.05 24.55
N ASP A 341 -14.07 -21.65 24.99
CA ASP A 341 -12.72 -21.15 24.68
C ASP A 341 -12.43 -21.41 23.18
N ASP A 342 -13.30 -20.87 22.32
CA ASP A 342 -13.39 -21.22 20.91
C ASP A 342 -12.13 -20.75 20.18
N ALA A 343 -11.57 -21.61 19.34
CA ALA A 343 -10.39 -21.26 18.56
C ALA A 343 -10.72 -20.12 17.60
N ILE A 344 -10.14 -18.94 17.85
CA ILE A 344 -10.16 -17.83 16.90
C ILE A 344 -9.14 -18.15 15.82
N SER A 345 -9.56 -18.13 14.55
CA SER A 345 -8.66 -18.13 13.42
C SER A 345 -8.44 -16.69 12.94
N THR A 346 -7.23 -16.39 12.49
CA THR A 346 -6.86 -15.12 11.88
C THR A 346 -6.46 -15.30 10.41
N GLN A 347 -6.79 -14.31 9.58
CA GLN A 347 -6.28 -14.19 8.21
C GLN A 347 -5.55 -12.86 8.01
N LEU A 348 -4.39 -12.91 7.37
CA LEU A 348 -3.73 -11.73 6.78
C LEU A 348 -4.26 -11.55 5.36
N ARG A 349 -4.83 -10.38 5.08
CA ARG A 349 -5.48 -10.05 3.81
C ARG A 349 -4.89 -8.76 3.25
N ILE A 350 -4.92 -8.60 1.94
CA ILE A 350 -4.63 -7.34 1.26
C ILE A 350 -5.82 -7.00 0.37
N VAL A 351 -6.20 -5.72 0.35
CA VAL A 351 -7.22 -5.18 -0.55
C VAL A 351 -6.68 -3.99 -1.35
N GLU A 352 -7.18 -3.78 -2.55
CA GLU A 352 -7.02 -2.53 -3.33
C GLU A 352 -8.20 -1.59 -3.02
N PRO A 353 -8.04 -0.50 -2.25
CA PRO A 353 -9.11 0.42 -1.86
C PRO A 353 -9.85 1.08 -3.04
N GLY A 354 -9.18 1.22 -4.19
CA GLY A 354 -9.78 1.68 -5.44
C GLY A 354 -10.67 0.63 -6.13
N ARG A 355 -10.50 -0.65 -5.81
CA ARG A 355 -11.22 -1.79 -6.39
C ARG A 355 -11.46 -2.88 -5.33
N PRO A 356 -12.41 -2.73 -4.39
CA PRO A 356 -12.62 -3.68 -3.27
C PRO A 356 -12.95 -5.14 -3.65
N ALA A 357 -13.21 -5.43 -4.93
CA ALA A 357 -13.29 -6.80 -5.44
C ALA A 357 -11.91 -7.50 -5.43
N ASN A 358 -10.82 -6.74 -5.59
CA ASN A 358 -9.44 -7.15 -5.43
C ASN A 358 -9.11 -7.18 -3.93
N ASP A 359 -9.61 -8.22 -3.28
CA ASP A 359 -9.45 -8.52 -1.85
C ASP A 359 -8.97 -9.98 -1.73
N GLY A 360 -7.71 -10.14 -1.35
CA GLY A 360 -6.97 -11.39 -1.44
C GLY A 360 -6.34 -11.80 -0.11
N ILE A 361 -6.45 -13.08 0.22
CA ILE A 361 -5.83 -13.68 1.40
C ILE A 361 -4.35 -13.95 1.10
N VAL A 362 -3.48 -13.50 2.02
CA VAL A 362 -2.03 -13.70 2.01
C VAL A 362 -1.65 -14.91 2.85
N LEU A 363 -2.23 -15.01 4.06
CA LEU A 363 -2.03 -16.11 5.00
C LEU A 363 -3.31 -16.37 5.79
N SER A 364 -3.59 -17.63 6.12
CA SER A 364 -4.76 -18.02 6.92
C SER A 364 -4.42 -19.16 7.87
N THR A 365 -4.82 -19.01 9.14
CA THR A 365 -4.52 -19.93 10.24
C THR A 365 -5.62 -20.94 10.56
N ASN A 366 -6.74 -20.85 9.82
CA ASN A 366 -7.96 -21.63 10.03
C ASN A 366 -7.81 -23.16 9.99
N ASN A 367 -6.76 -23.72 9.37
CA ASN A 367 -6.62 -25.18 9.32
C ASN A 367 -5.17 -25.70 9.38
N LEU A 368 -4.37 -25.11 10.27
CA LEU A 368 -3.06 -25.65 10.64
C LEU A 368 -3.25 -26.99 11.38
N ASP A 369 -2.83 -28.10 10.76
CA ASP A 369 -2.86 -29.44 11.39
C ASP A 369 -2.06 -29.40 12.69
N GLU A 370 -2.74 -29.62 13.83
CA GLU A 370 -2.19 -29.60 15.20
C GLU A 370 -0.99 -30.56 15.39
N ARG A 371 -0.76 -31.47 14.44
CA ARG A 371 0.37 -32.40 14.41
C ARG A 371 1.64 -31.82 13.80
N THR A 372 1.55 -30.69 13.12
CA THR A 372 2.70 -29.95 12.61
C THR A 372 3.20 -28.96 13.68
N PRO A 373 4.50 -28.63 13.74
CA PRO A 373 5.01 -27.61 14.67
C PRO A 373 4.31 -26.25 14.50
N ASP A 374 4.02 -25.89 13.25
CA ASP A 374 3.31 -24.66 12.86
C ASP A 374 1.79 -24.76 13.16
N GLY A 375 1.28 -25.99 13.34
CA GLY A 375 -0.03 -26.39 13.86
C GLY A 375 -0.56 -25.59 15.05
N LEU A 376 0.37 -25.04 15.82
CA LEU A 376 0.12 -24.34 17.06
C LEU A 376 0.10 -22.80 16.90
N GLN A 377 0.41 -22.21 15.73
CA GLN A 377 0.43 -20.74 15.55
C GLN A 377 -0.89 -20.22 14.94
N ARG A 378 -1.83 -19.72 15.76
CA ARG A 378 -3.19 -19.33 15.28
C ARG A 378 -3.50 -17.84 15.21
N LEU A 379 -2.62 -16.99 15.74
CA LEU A 379 -2.90 -15.57 15.90
C LEU A 379 -1.84 -14.74 15.17
N ILE A 380 -2.21 -14.24 14.00
CA ILE A 380 -1.52 -13.19 13.24
C ILE A 380 -1.90 -11.84 13.84
N SER A 381 -0.96 -10.91 13.98
CA SER A 381 -1.21 -9.53 14.40
C SER A 381 -0.17 -8.57 13.80
N SER A 382 -0.38 -7.26 13.96
CA SER A 382 0.57 -6.19 13.58
C SER A 382 1.12 -6.29 12.16
N PRO A 383 0.25 -6.28 11.12
CA PRO A 383 0.68 -6.19 9.73
C PRO A 383 1.44 -4.87 9.52
N GLN A 384 2.61 -4.91 8.89
CA GLN A 384 3.45 -3.75 8.62
C GLN A 384 4.17 -3.87 7.28
N TRP A 385 3.98 -2.93 6.37
CA TRP A 385 4.67 -2.95 5.08
C TRP A 385 6.15 -2.52 5.20
N SER A 386 7.02 -3.14 4.40
CA SER A 386 8.35 -2.59 4.11
C SER A 386 8.24 -1.25 3.36
N PRO A 387 9.22 -0.34 3.46
CA PRO A 387 9.18 0.96 2.79
C PRO A 387 9.18 0.91 1.26
N ASP A 388 9.59 -0.22 0.66
CA ASP A 388 9.50 -0.50 -0.78
C ASP A 388 8.19 -1.17 -1.20
N GLY A 389 7.29 -1.46 -0.24
CA GLY A 389 6.01 -2.13 -0.45
C GLY A 389 6.11 -3.58 -0.94
N ARG A 390 7.29 -4.22 -0.91
CA ARG A 390 7.48 -5.60 -1.39
C ARG A 390 7.24 -6.66 -0.33
N LEU A 391 7.61 -6.39 0.92
CA LEU A 391 7.44 -7.29 2.04
C LEU A 391 6.29 -6.80 2.92
N LEU A 392 5.53 -7.75 3.45
CA LEU A 392 4.58 -7.51 4.52
C LEU A 392 5.06 -8.27 5.76
N TYR A 393 5.53 -7.53 6.76
CA TYR A 393 5.89 -8.06 8.06
C TYR A 393 4.63 -8.25 8.92
N PHE A 394 4.66 -9.21 9.84
CA PHE A 394 3.61 -9.43 10.83
C PHE A 394 4.14 -10.23 12.02
N LEU A 395 3.41 -10.20 13.13
CA LEU A 395 3.62 -11.11 14.25
C LEU A 395 2.76 -12.36 14.06
N TRP A 396 3.32 -13.53 14.36
CA TRP A 396 2.57 -14.79 14.38
C TRP A 396 2.81 -15.51 15.71
N SER A 397 1.72 -15.87 16.39
CA SER A 397 1.72 -16.29 17.79
C SER A 397 0.88 -17.55 18.04
N LEU A 398 1.21 -18.26 19.12
CA LEU A 398 0.44 -19.42 19.57
C LEU A 398 -0.84 -18.96 20.32
N PRO A 399 -1.95 -19.72 20.30
CA PRO A 399 -3.07 -19.49 21.20
C PRO A 399 -2.59 -19.34 22.64
N ASN A 400 -3.11 -18.31 23.31
CA ASN A 400 -2.84 -18.03 24.72
C ASN A 400 -1.37 -17.70 25.08
N THR A 401 -0.44 -17.65 24.11
CA THR A 401 0.86 -16.98 24.34
C THR A 401 0.71 -15.49 24.09
N PRO A 402 1.23 -14.64 24.98
CA PRO A 402 1.24 -13.21 24.72
C PRO A 402 2.30 -12.92 23.64
N GLY A 403 1.87 -12.34 22.52
CA GLY A 403 2.77 -11.96 21.41
C GLY A 403 3.38 -13.13 20.61
N GLY A 404 4.15 -12.79 19.58
CA GLY A 404 4.61 -13.72 18.55
C GLY A 404 6.05 -13.51 18.08
N GLU A 405 6.45 -14.33 17.11
CA GLU A 405 7.69 -14.12 16.33
C GLU A 405 7.40 -13.22 15.12
N VAL A 406 8.43 -12.53 14.59
CA VAL A 406 8.28 -11.70 13.38
C VAL A 406 8.45 -12.54 12.13
N PHE A 407 7.45 -12.52 11.27
CA PHE A 407 7.51 -13.10 9.93
C PHE A 407 7.48 -11.98 8.89
N ALA A 408 8.01 -12.26 7.70
CA ALA A 408 7.67 -11.48 6.52
C ALA A 408 7.31 -12.40 5.35
N VAL A 409 6.40 -11.91 4.51
CA VAL A 409 6.01 -12.54 3.26
C VAL A 409 6.24 -11.56 2.11
N GLU A 410 6.84 -12.03 1.01
CA GLU A 410 6.91 -11.24 -0.21
C GLU A 410 5.54 -11.20 -0.88
N VAL A 411 5.03 -10.00 -1.10
CA VAL A 411 3.74 -9.77 -1.74
C VAL A 411 3.94 -9.89 -3.26
N PRO A 412 3.20 -10.77 -3.95
CA PRO A 412 3.40 -10.99 -5.38
C PRO A 412 3.01 -9.73 -6.16
N ARG A 413 3.97 -9.17 -6.89
CA ARG A 413 3.77 -8.01 -7.78
C ARG A 413 4.11 -8.39 -9.23
N ASN A 414 3.40 -7.78 -10.17
CA ASN A 414 3.57 -8.00 -11.61
C ASN A 414 4.71 -7.12 -12.18
N ALA A 415 4.90 -7.16 -13.51
CA ALA A 415 5.89 -6.33 -14.20
C ALA A 415 5.61 -4.81 -14.17
N THR A 416 4.39 -4.36 -13.85
CA THR A 416 4.07 -2.93 -13.63
C THR A 416 4.23 -2.51 -12.17
N GLY A 417 4.56 -3.43 -11.27
CA GLY A 417 4.66 -3.21 -9.83
C GLY A 417 3.35 -3.34 -9.07
N ASP A 418 2.23 -3.62 -9.74
CA ASP A 418 0.92 -3.83 -9.10
C ASP A 418 0.83 -5.21 -8.45
N ILE A 419 0.06 -5.35 -7.37
CA ILE A 419 -0.18 -6.65 -6.71
C ILE A 419 -0.92 -7.62 -7.63
N GLU A 420 -0.40 -8.84 -7.75
CA GLU A 420 -1.02 -9.94 -8.49
C GLU A 420 -2.14 -10.59 -7.67
N PHE A 421 -3.30 -9.93 -7.59
CA PHE A 421 -4.53 -10.47 -6.98
C PHE A 421 -5.08 -11.76 -7.66
N GLY A 422 -4.49 -12.20 -8.77
CA GLY A 422 -4.72 -13.55 -9.31
C GLY A 422 -3.95 -14.66 -8.59
N ARG A 423 -2.90 -14.29 -7.83
CA ARG A 423 -2.08 -15.21 -7.00
C ARG A 423 -2.48 -15.15 -5.53
N LEU A 424 -2.87 -13.98 -5.02
CA LEU A 424 -3.62 -13.89 -3.77
C LEU A 424 -5.02 -14.49 -3.97
N ARG A 425 -5.50 -15.36 -3.09
CA ARG A 425 -6.81 -16.00 -3.27
C ARG A 425 -7.93 -15.18 -2.66
N SER A 426 -9.00 -14.94 -3.42
CA SER A 426 -10.21 -14.23 -2.98
C SER A 426 -11.30 -15.17 -2.40
N GLY A 427 -10.92 -16.41 -2.05
CA GLY A 427 -11.81 -17.44 -1.54
C GLY A 427 -11.13 -18.81 -1.36
N THR A 428 -10.12 -18.90 -0.49
CA THR A 428 -9.74 -20.21 0.09
C THR A 428 -10.94 -20.80 0.83
N LEU A 429 -11.10 -22.11 0.75
CA LEU A 429 -12.08 -22.80 1.59
C LEU A 429 -11.67 -22.67 3.07
N ALA A 430 -12.63 -22.81 3.99
CA ALA A 430 -12.39 -22.68 5.43
C ALA A 430 -11.38 -23.71 5.98
N ASP A 431 -11.05 -24.75 5.20
CA ASP A 431 -10.16 -25.85 5.52
C ASP A 431 -8.79 -25.81 4.80
N GLU A 432 -8.43 -24.73 4.10
CA GLU A 432 -7.17 -24.64 3.35
C GLU A 432 -6.20 -23.59 3.92
N THR A 433 -5.33 -23.99 4.87
CA THR A 433 -4.11 -23.23 5.18
C THR A 433 -3.08 -23.46 4.07
N ARG A 434 -2.69 -22.39 3.37
CA ARG A 434 -1.72 -22.47 2.28
C ARG A 434 -0.74 -21.30 2.30
N ILE A 435 0.53 -21.64 2.44
CA ILE A 435 1.67 -20.73 2.31
C ILE A 435 2.18 -20.88 0.86
N ASP A 436 1.57 -20.13 -0.06
CA ASP A 436 1.90 -20.16 -1.50
C ASP A 436 3.11 -19.31 -1.90
N PHE A 437 3.65 -18.57 -0.94
CA PHE A 437 4.73 -17.62 -1.09
C PHE A 437 5.89 -18.02 -0.17
N PRO A 438 7.15 -17.65 -0.47
CA PRO A 438 8.26 -17.90 0.44
C PRO A 438 8.08 -17.10 1.73
N LEU A 439 7.47 -17.73 2.73
CA LEU A 439 7.39 -17.19 4.07
C LEU A 439 8.80 -17.17 4.68
N THR A 440 9.34 -15.97 4.87
CA THR A 440 10.63 -15.80 5.50
C THR A 440 10.38 -15.57 6.99
N SER A 441 10.63 -16.61 7.79
CA SER A 441 10.65 -16.46 9.24
C SER A 441 11.90 -15.71 9.66
N PHE A 442 11.72 -14.63 10.41
CA PHE A 442 12.80 -13.97 11.12
C PHE A 442 12.67 -14.43 12.57
N THR A 443 13.61 -15.23 13.08
CA THR A 443 13.57 -15.70 14.48
C THR A 443 13.95 -14.58 15.47
N LEU A 444 13.23 -13.46 15.37
CA LEU A 444 13.29 -12.30 16.22
C LEU A 444 12.29 -12.53 17.34
N THR A 445 12.82 -12.83 18.53
CA THR A 445 12.07 -13.05 19.77
C THR A 445 12.52 -12.03 20.82
N GLY A 446 11.81 -11.91 21.95
CA GLY A 446 12.27 -11.02 23.03
C GLY A 446 13.65 -11.39 23.58
N ALA A 447 14.06 -12.66 23.47
CA ALA A 447 15.40 -13.11 23.82
C ALA A 447 16.50 -12.51 22.90
N GLY A 448 16.17 -12.21 21.64
CA GLY A 448 17.07 -11.49 20.73
C GLY A 448 17.42 -10.08 21.22
N PHE A 449 16.53 -9.45 22.00
CA PHE A 449 16.74 -8.17 22.66
C PHE A 449 17.28 -8.31 24.10
N GLY A 450 17.76 -9.50 24.48
CA GLY A 450 18.27 -9.79 25.83
C GLY A 450 17.18 -9.96 26.90
N VAL A 451 15.89 -9.90 26.54
CA VAL A 451 14.78 -10.11 27.49
C VAL A 451 14.49 -11.61 27.60
N THR A 452 15.03 -12.25 28.64
CA THR A 452 14.82 -13.68 28.91
C THR A 452 13.33 -13.96 29.13
N SER A 453 12.78 -14.95 28.42
CA SER A 453 11.34 -15.25 28.37
C SER A 453 10.47 -14.06 27.92
N GLY A 454 11.06 -13.11 27.18
CA GLY A 454 10.34 -12.00 26.57
C GLY A 454 9.71 -12.37 25.22
N TYR A 455 8.67 -11.65 24.87
CA TYR A 455 7.89 -11.79 23.64
C TYR A 455 7.74 -10.44 22.94
N ILE A 456 7.45 -10.45 21.65
CA ILE A 456 7.14 -9.24 20.88
C ILE A 456 5.62 -9.12 20.79
N SER A 457 5.07 -8.00 21.27
CA SER A 457 3.61 -7.77 21.32
C SER A 457 3.10 -6.68 20.40
N GLY A 458 3.98 -6.10 19.61
CA GLY A 458 3.65 -5.17 18.55
C GLY A 458 4.90 -4.84 17.75
N LEU A 459 4.70 -4.49 16.49
CA LEU A 459 5.72 -4.29 15.49
C LEU A 459 5.39 -3.02 14.70
N GLN A 460 6.40 -2.23 14.37
CA GLN A 460 6.30 -1.10 13.45
C GLN A 460 7.51 -1.06 12.53
N VAL A 461 7.30 -0.78 11.24
CA VAL A 461 8.40 -0.62 10.27
C VAL A 461 8.66 0.88 10.04
N ALA A 462 9.91 1.31 10.26
CA ALA A 462 10.36 2.66 9.96
C ALA A 462 10.73 2.82 8.47
N ASP A 463 10.79 4.07 7.98
CA ASP A 463 11.01 4.38 6.56
C ASP A 463 12.39 3.96 6.03
N ASP A 464 13.37 3.71 6.91
CA ASP A 464 14.69 3.15 6.56
C ASP A 464 14.72 1.60 6.52
N GLY A 465 13.58 0.95 6.80
CA GLY A 465 13.44 -0.50 6.89
C GLY A 465 13.75 -1.09 8.27
N THR A 466 14.16 -0.27 9.24
CA THR A 466 14.33 -0.69 10.64
C THR A 466 13.01 -1.22 11.19
N LEU A 467 13.05 -2.38 11.86
CA LEU A 467 11.93 -2.87 12.66
C LEU A 467 12.01 -2.28 14.07
N LEU A 468 10.94 -1.62 14.50
CA LEU A 468 10.75 -1.19 15.87
C LEU A 468 9.75 -2.13 16.54
N VAL A 469 10.05 -2.61 17.74
CA VAL A 469 9.25 -3.64 18.41
C VAL A 469 8.98 -3.30 19.87
N GLN A 470 7.78 -3.66 20.32
CA GLN A 470 7.40 -3.64 21.73
C GLN A 470 7.76 -5.00 22.35
N VAL A 471 8.82 -5.04 23.17
CA VAL A 471 9.33 -6.27 23.79
C VAL A 471 8.84 -6.34 25.23
N CYS A 472 8.02 -7.33 25.56
CA CYS A 472 7.41 -7.48 26.87
C CYS A 472 7.84 -8.76 27.59
N ARG A 473 7.66 -8.78 28.91
CA ARG A 473 7.79 -9.96 29.79
C ARG A 473 6.63 -9.99 30.78
N GLY A 474 6.22 -11.19 31.22
CA GLY A 474 5.09 -11.39 32.11
C GLY A 474 3.72 -11.22 31.43
N THR A 475 2.63 -11.47 32.15
CA THR A 475 1.25 -11.36 31.63
C THR A 475 0.34 -10.59 32.57
N GLY A 476 -0.75 -10.03 32.04
CA GLY A 476 -1.73 -9.25 32.79
C GLY A 476 -1.07 -8.13 33.60
N ALA A 477 -1.39 -8.03 34.89
CA ALA A 477 -0.83 -7.03 35.80
C ALA A 477 0.69 -7.15 36.06
N SER A 478 1.34 -8.23 35.63
CA SER A 478 2.80 -8.40 35.70
C SER A 478 3.53 -8.03 34.40
N ARG A 479 2.79 -7.65 33.34
CA ARG A 479 3.35 -7.25 32.06
C ARG A 479 4.19 -5.99 32.23
N SER A 480 5.47 -6.08 31.90
CA SER A 480 6.36 -4.93 31.70
C SER A 480 6.89 -5.00 30.28
N CYS A 481 6.91 -3.86 29.60
CA CYS A 481 7.34 -3.75 28.21
C CYS A 481 8.50 -2.76 28.09
N GLY A 482 9.28 -2.90 27.03
CA GLY A 482 10.34 -1.99 26.61
C GLY A 482 10.36 -1.88 25.10
N ILE A 483 11.23 -1.02 24.56
CA ILE A 483 11.32 -0.74 23.13
C ILE A 483 12.60 -1.34 22.55
N GLY A 484 12.45 -2.19 21.54
CA GLY A 484 13.55 -2.74 20.75
C GLY A 484 13.64 -2.13 19.35
N ARG A 485 14.84 -2.10 18.81
CA ARG A 485 15.17 -1.74 17.42
C ARG A 485 15.93 -2.88 16.77
N TRP A 486 15.55 -3.26 15.55
CA TRP A 486 16.28 -4.21 14.73
C TRP A 486 16.58 -3.61 13.36
N ASP A 487 17.86 -3.41 13.08
CA ASP A 487 18.43 -2.86 11.84
C ASP A 487 19.30 -3.91 11.11
N GLY A 488 18.97 -5.18 11.31
CA GLY A 488 19.88 -6.32 11.11
C GLY A 488 20.59 -6.74 12.40
N SER A 489 20.71 -5.84 13.39
CA SER A 489 21.17 -6.15 14.75
C SER A 489 20.08 -5.84 15.79
N ALA A 490 19.82 -6.77 16.71
CA ALA A 490 18.82 -6.57 17.76
C ALA A 490 19.39 -5.71 18.90
N THR A 491 18.83 -4.51 19.09
CA THR A 491 19.23 -3.57 20.14
C THR A 491 18.01 -3.20 20.99
N LEU A 492 18.12 -3.37 22.31
CA LEU A 492 17.10 -2.90 23.24
C LEU A 492 17.36 -1.40 23.51
N LEU A 493 16.48 -0.52 23.02
CA LEU A 493 16.59 0.92 23.21
C LEU A 493 16.16 1.32 24.62
N LEU A 494 15.06 0.73 25.10
CA LEU A 494 14.51 0.97 26.43
C LEU A 494 14.21 -0.36 27.11
N ALA A 495 14.78 -0.55 28.29
CA ALA A 495 14.62 -1.78 29.06
C ALA A 495 13.19 -1.89 29.64
N PRO A 496 12.63 -3.11 29.77
CA PRO A 496 11.34 -3.28 30.45
C PRO A 496 11.41 -2.92 31.94
N GLU A 497 10.81 -1.79 32.29
CA GLU A 497 10.72 -1.31 33.68
C GLU A 497 9.43 -1.79 34.38
N THR A 498 9.53 -2.09 35.68
CA THR A 498 8.41 -2.66 36.43
C THR A 498 7.33 -1.61 36.68
N GLY A 499 6.13 -1.84 36.15
CA GLY A 499 5.00 -0.91 36.28
C GLY A 499 4.96 0.20 35.21
N VAL A 500 5.94 0.22 34.30
CA VAL A 500 5.93 1.08 33.11
C VAL A 500 5.45 0.27 31.92
N VAL A 501 4.53 0.86 31.15
CA VAL A 501 4.08 0.29 29.87
C VAL A 501 4.34 1.35 28.80
N TYR A 502 5.27 1.08 27.90
CA TYR A 502 5.44 1.84 26.65
C TYR A 502 4.47 1.27 25.61
N GLY A 503 3.79 2.12 24.84
CA GLY A 503 3.04 1.73 23.64
C GLY A 503 3.97 1.50 22.44
N LEU A 504 3.41 1.56 21.22
CA LEU A 504 4.21 1.39 20.00
C LEU A 504 4.99 2.67 19.63
N PRO A 505 6.24 2.53 19.14
CA PRO A 505 7.11 3.67 18.82
C PRO A 505 6.98 4.13 17.36
N VAL A 506 6.45 5.33 17.18
CA VAL A 506 6.29 5.99 15.88
C VAL A 506 7.48 6.90 15.61
N ALA A 507 8.16 6.72 14.48
CA ALA A 507 9.20 7.64 14.02
C ALA A 507 8.57 8.95 13.54
N SER A 508 9.12 10.09 13.96
CA SER A 508 8.73 11.41 13.46
C SER A 508 9.22 11.60 12.02
N PRO A 509 8.38 12.11 11.08
CA PRO A 509 8.74 12.27 9.68
C PRO A 509 9.74 13.42 9.42
N PHE A 510 10.04 14.25 10.42
CA PHE A 510 10.99 15.36 10.28
C PHE A 510 12.45 14.98 10.48
N ASP A 511 12.69 14.13 11.47
CA ASP A 511 13.96 13.98 12.16
C ASP A 511 14.25 12.52 12.57
N GLY A 512 13.33 11.60 12.29
CA GLY A 512 13.42 10.19 12.65
C GLY A 512 13.36 9.91 14.15
N ALA A 513 13.10 10.92 15.00
CA ALA A 513 13.05 10.72 16.45
C ALA A 513 11.86 9.82 16.81
N LEU A 514 12.11 8.82 17.65
CA LEU A 514 11.06 7.87 18.07
C LEU A 514 10.19 8.51 19.14
N HIS A 515 8.88 8.44 18.94
CA HIS A 515 7.89 8.89 19.90
C HIS A 515 7.03 7.70 20.31
N PHE A 516 6.67 7.58 21.58
CA PHE A 516 5.78 6.51 22.06
C PHE A 516 5.01 6.99 23.30
N PRO A 517 3.81 6.44 23.55
CA PRO A 517 3.07 6.75 24.75
C PRO A 517 3.61 5.91 25.91
N VAL A 518 3.65 6.46 27.12
CA VAL A 518 4.11 5.78 28.33
C VAL A 518 3.06 5.93 29.42
N LEU A 519 2.63 4.81 29.99
CA LEU A 519 1.66 4.80 31.09
C LEU A 519 2.38 5.08 32.41
N GLU A 520 2.15 6.26 32.97
CA GLU A 520 2.75 6.70 34.24
C GLU A 520 1.66 7.26 35.17
N GLY A 521 1.60 6.77 36.41
CA GLY A 521 0.59 7.22 37.38
C GLY A 521 -0.87 6.94 36.98
N GLY A 522 -1.11 6.10 35.97
CA GLY A 522 -2.43 5.83 35.41
C GLY A 522 -2.86 6.73 34.24
N VAL A 523 -1.98 7.63 33.79
CA VAL A 523 -2.21 8.48 32.60
C VAL A 523 -1.15 8.13 31.55
N TRP A 524 -1.58 7.96 30.30
CA TRP A 524 -0.64 7.82 29.19
C TRP A 524 -0.08 9.20 28.81
N THR A 525 1.24 9.32 28.70
CA THR A 525 1.96 10.55 28.36
C THR A 525 2.82 10.30 27.11
N LEU A 526 2.91 11.24 26.18
CA LEU A 526 3.83 11.10 25.04
C LEU A 526 5.29 11.39 25.45
N TYR A 527 6.20 10.50 25.06
CA TYR A 527 7.64 10.68 25.20
C TYR A 527 8.32 10.66 23.83
N ARG A 528 9.41 11.42 23.71
CA ARG A 528 10.36 11.42 22.60
C ARG A 528 11.69 10.82 23.08
N LEU A 529 12.28 9.93 22.29
CA LEU A 529 13.60 9.38 22.53
C LEU A 529 14.65 10.17 21.74
N GLU A 530 15.54 10.86 22.44
CA GLU A 530 16.68 11.57 21.86
C GLU A 530 17.98 10.85 22.26
N GLY A 531 18.49 10.00 21.37
CA GLY A 531 19.62 9.12 21.67
C GLY A 531 19.24 8.05 22.70
N ALA A 532 19.65 8.26 23.95
CA ALA A 532 19.29 7.41 25.09
C ALA A 532 18.37 8.11 26.10
N ASP A 533 18.11 9.41 25.92
CA ASP A 533 17.34 10.21 26.87
C ASP A 533 15.84 10.20 26.53
N LEU A 534 15.02 9.91 27.53
CA LEU A 534 13.57 9.98 27.48
C LEU A 534 13.10 11.40 27.81
N ILE A 535 12.63 12.13 26.79
CA ILE A 535 12.13 13.49 26.92
C ILE A 535 10.60 13.47 26.89
N ARG A 536 9.98 13.81 28.03
CA ARG A 536 8.53 13.99 28.13
C ARG A 536 8.08 15.11 27.20
N VAL A 537 7.10 14.86 26.34
CA VAL A 537 6.46 15.89 25.51
C VAL A 537 5.39 16.58 26.38
N PRO A 538 5.65 17.75 27.00
CA PRO A 538 4.96 18.13 28.25
C PRO A 538 3.50 18.56 28.09
N ALA A 539 3.02 18.66 26.85
CA ALA A 539 1.68 19.13 26.52
C ALA A 539 0.72 17.98 26.14
N ILE A 540 1.21 16.74 25.99
CA ILE A 540 0.45 15.65 25.36
C ILE A 540 0.25 14.50 26.36
N GLU A 541 -0.96 14.45 26.93
CA GLU A 541 -1.45 13.41 27.83
C GLU A 541 -2.74 12.80 27.24
N PHE A 542 -2.98 11.51 27.49
CA PHE A 542 -4.14 10.77 26.98
C PHE A 542 -4.95 10.22 28.17
N PRO A 543 -5.76 11.06 28.84
CA PRO A 543 -6.46 10.69 30.08
C PRO A 543 -7.60 9.69 29.87
N GLU A 544 -8.05 9.50 28.63
CA GLU A 544 -9.14 8.59 28.26
C GLU A 544 -8.65 7.18 27.90
N ALA A 545 -7.36 7.03 27.59
CA ALA A 545 -6.77 5.75 27.21
C ALA A 545 -6.59 4.83 28.43
N THR A 546 -7.01 3.57 28.31
CA THR A 546 -6.96 2.62 29.44
C THR A 546 -5.60 1.92 29.56
N ALA A 547 -5.29 1.40 30.74
CA ALA A 547 -4.03 0.66 30.95
C ALA A 547 -3.86 -0.59 30.06
N ASN A 548 -4.95 -1.14 29.53
CA ASN A 548 -4.95 -2.31 28.65
C ASN A 548 -4.96 -1.95 27.15
N SER A 549 -5.24 -0.70 26.83
CA SER A 549 -5.35 -0.18 25.46
C SER A 549 -4.43 1.04 25.34
N PRO A 550 -3.13 0.85 25.02
CA PRO A 550 -2.24 1.96 24.73
C PRO A 550 -2.83 2.82 23.60
N PRO A 551 -2.75 4.16 23.69
CA PRO A 551 -3.22 5.00 22.61
C PRO A 551 -2.34 4.77 21.38
N VAL A 552 -2.99 4.65 20.22
CA VAL A 552 -2.32 4.57 18.92
C VAL A 552 -2.26 5.98 18.36
N PHE A 553 -1.16 6.35 17.70
CA PHE A 553 -1.09 7.64 17.02
C PHE A 553 -0.27 7.58 15.74
N SER A 554 -0.42 8.62 14.92
CA SER A 554 0.43 8.86 13.76
C SER A 554 0.66 10.37 13.58
N PHE A 555 1.83 10.74 13.09
CA PHE A 555 2.10 12.12 12.67
C PHE A 555 1.37 12.43 11.36
N ASN A 556 0.94 13.67 11.18
CA ASN A 556 0.63 14.17 9.85
C ASN A 556 1.92 14.36 9.02
N ARG A 557 1.81 14.54 7.70
CA ARG A 557 2.96 14.77 6.81
C ARG A 557 3.82 15.97 7.21
N LYS A 558 3.20 16.98 7.83
CA LYS A 558 3.88 18.19 8.31
C LYS A 558 4.51 18.01 9.69
N GLY A 559 4.33 16.86 10.35
CA GLY A 559 4.65 16.54 11.74
C GLY A 559 4.17 17.54 12.82
N ASP A 560 3.44 18.59 12.46
CA ASP A 560 2.95 19.64 13.36
C ASP A 560 1.69 19.21 14.14
N ALA A 561 1.10 18.07 13.78
CA ALA A 561 0.00 17.47 14.53
C ALA A 561 0.04 15.94 14.52
N LEU A 562 -0.57 15.36 15.55
CA LEU A 562 -0.82 13.93 15.74
C LEU A 562 -2.30 13.63 15.50
N LEU A 563 -2.60 12.56 14.76
CA LEU A 563 -3.89 11.88 14.86
C LEU A 563 -3.73 10.78 15.90
N ILE A 564 -4.65 10.74 16.87
CA ILE A 564 -4.54 9.89 18.06
C ILE A 564 -5.85 9.14 18.27
N GLU A 565 -5.76 7.87 18.62
CA GLU A 565 -6.87 7.03 19.04
C GLU A 565 -6.68 6.64 20.50
N THR A 566 -7.48 7.20 21.40
CA THR A 566 -7.38 6.96 22.85
C THR A 566 -8.23 5.78 23.31
N ALA A 567 -9.32 5.53 22.61
CA ALA A 567 -10.17 4.34 22.72
C ALA A 567 -10.69 3.97 21.33
N PRO A 568 -11.17 2.73 21.08
CA PRO A 568 -11.66 2.31 19.76
C PRO A 568 -12.70 3.27 19.17
N GLY A 569 -12.36 3.89 18.05
CA GLY A 569 -13.19 4.90 17.36
C GLY A 569 -13.22 6.29 18.01
N GLN A 570 -12.51 6.53 19.12
CA GLN A 570 -12.33 7.84 19.74
C GLN A 570 -11.05 8.48 19.21
N LEU A 571 -11.20 9.22 18.12
CA LEU A 571 -10.11 9.91 17.45
C LEU A 571 -10.03 11.38 17.88
N SER A 572 -8.80 11.87 18.07
CA SER A 572 -8.52 13.27 18.31
C SER A 572 -7.32 13.75 17.50
N LEU A 573 -7.39 15.04 17.13
CA LEU A 573 -6.31 15.78 16.53
C LEU A 573 -5.59 16.55 17.64
N VAL A 574 -4.33 16.21 17.92
CA VAL A 574 -3.49 16.94 18.88
C VAL A 574 -2.43 17.74 18.14
N ASP A 575 -2.47 19.06 18.27
CA ASP A 575 -1.39 19.94 17.80
C ASP A 575 -0.10 19.62 18.59
N TYR A 576 0.97 19.28 17.88
CA TYR A 576 2.17 18.71 18.49
C TYR A 576 2.95 19.74 19.33
N GLY A 577 2.87 21.03 18.98
CA GLY A 577 3.58 22.10 19.67
C GLY A 577 2.86 22.63 20.93
N THR A 578 1.53 22.58 20.95
CA THR A 578 0.70 23.13 22.03
C THR A 578 0.00 22.07 22.87
N GLY A 579 -0.10 20.83 22.39
CA GLY A 579 -0.91 19.77 22.98
C GLY A 579 -2.42 20.02 22.90
N THR A 580 -2.86 20.98 22.09
CA THR A 580 -4.29 21.30 21.98
C THR A 580 -5.02 20.16 21.29
N GLU A 581 -5.80 19.42 22.06
CA GLU A 581 -6.64 18.34 21.57
C GLU A 581 -7.96 18.89 20.97
N THR A 582 -8.27 18.46 19.76
CA THR A 582 -9.54 18.69 19.07
C THR A 582 -10.14 17.34 18.74
N ALA A 583 -11.27 16.99 19.38
CA ALA A 583 -12.00 15.77 19.07
C ALA A 583 -12.33 15.72 17.57
N TRP A 584 -11.96 14.63 16.91
CA TRP A 584 -12.27 14.41 15.50
C TRP A 584 -13.67 13.84 15.38
N GLY A 585 -14.47 14.38 14.46
CA GLY A 585 -15.86 13.98 14.30
C GLY A 585 -16.33 14.08 12.85
N PRO A 586 -17.31 13.26 12.42
CA PRO A 586 -17.87 13.35 11.08
C PRO A 586 -18.39 14.76 10.77
N GLY A 587 -17.79 15.43 9.78
CA GLY A 587 -18.09 16.81 9.41
C GLY A 587 -17.10 17.87 9.92
N GLY A 588 -16.24 17.54 10.90
CA GLY A 588 -15.08 18.35 11.28
C GLY A 588 -13.84 17.92 10.50
N SER A 589 -13.55 18.56 9.37
CA SER A 589 -12.45 18.15 8.47
C SER A 589 -11.16 18.97 8.66
N PRO A 590 -10.12 18.42 9.32
CA PRO A 590 -8.74 18.82 9.10
C PRO A 590 -8.21 18.10 7.85
N ALA A 591 -8.23 18.79 6.71
CA ALA A 591 -7.98 18.22 5.37
C ALA A 591 -6.49 17.90 5.06
N TRP A 592 -5.73 17.37 6.03
CA TRP A 592 -4.26 17.33 5.98
C TRP A 592 -3.61 16.04 6.52
N PHE A 593 -4.39 14.98 6.74
CA PHE A 593 -3.85 13.68 7.16
C PHE A 593 -3.47 12.83 5.95
N ILE A 594 -2.21 12.41 5.92
CA ILE A 594 -1.54 11.67 4.85
C ILE A 594 -0.57 10.72 5.57
N SER A 595 -0.62 9.40 5.32
CA SER A 595 0.46 8.52 5.78
C SER A 595 1.57 8.42 4.73
N LYS A 596 2.68 7.77 5.12
CA LYS A 596 3.88 7.43 4.34
C LYS A 596 3.72 7.54 2.82
N VAL A 597 4.05 8.71 2.27
CA VAL A 597 4.31 8.91 0.83
C VAL A 597 5.57 9.76 0.68
N MET A 598 6.66 9.13 0.25
CA MET A 598 7.85 9.82 -0.27
C MET A 598 8.06 9.48 -1.75
N PRO A 599 8.11 10.51 -2.62
CA PRO A 599 8.98 10.52 -3.78
C PRO A 599 10.22 11.36 -3.44
N ALA A 600 11.42 10.81 -3.67
CA ALA A 600 12.69 11.41 -3.24
C ALA A 600 13.12 12.67 -4.03
N ASP A 601 12.34 13.13 -5.02
CA ASP A 601 12.75 14.12 -6.02
C ASP A 601 12.09 15.51 -5.86
N ALA A 602 11.81 15.93 -4.63
CA ALA A 602 11.48 17.34 -4.35
C ALA A 602 12.78 18.14 -4.13
N PRO A 603 13.21 19.02 -5.06
CA PRO A 603 14.43 19.80 -4.89
C PRO A 603 14.31 20.72 -3.67
N ALA A 604 15.34 20.73 -2.82
CA ALA A 604 15.37 21.54 -1.62
C ALA A 604 15.15 23.03 -1.95
N VAL A 605 14.04 23.59 -1.48
CA VAL A 605 13.75 25.02 -1.62
C VAL A 605 14.76 25.78 -0.76
N PRO A 606 15.59 26.68 -1.32
CA PRO A 606 16.54 27.44 -0.53
C PRO A 606 15.81 28.36 0.45
N THR A 607 16.25 28.33 1.71
CA THR A 607 15.68 29.13 2.80
C THR A 607 15.71 30.61 2.43
N PRO A 608 14.56 31.33 2.42
CA PRO A 608 14.57 32.77 2.20
C PRO A 608 15.35 33.47 3.32
N PRO A 609 16.18 34.50 3.01
CA PRO A 609 16.83 35.27 4.06
C PRO A 609 15.78 35.95 4.94
N ALA A 610 16.01 35.93 6.27
CA ALA A 610 15.05 36.44 7.25
C ALA A 610 14.73 37.92 7.03
N VAL A 611 13.50 38.21 6.60
CA VAL A 611 12.99 39.58 6.50
C VAL A 611 12.34 39.97 7.82
N THR A 612 12.99 40.85 8.57
CA THR A 612 12.40 41.47 9.76
C THR A 612 11.30 42.46 9.35
N TYR A 613 10.05 42.05 9.48
CA TYR A 613 8.90 42.96 9.38
C TYR A 613 8.58 43.56 10.75
N SER A 614 8.63 44.89 10.85
CA SER A 614 8.14 45.63 12.01
C SER A 614 6.61 45.62 12.02
N THR A 615 6.01 45.05 13.06
CA THR A 615 4.55 44.95 13.25
C THR A 615 3.89 46.33 13.39
N PRO A 616 2.90 46.68 12.54
CA PRO A 616 2.02 47.79 12.83
C PRO A 616 1.01 47.41 13.93
N SER A 617 0.71 48.36 14.82
CA SER A 617 -0.18 48.14 15.96
C SER A 617 -1.61 47.85 15.49
N ALA A 618 -2.16 46.68 15.83
CA ALA A 618 -3.49 46.27 15.45
C ALA A 618 -4.56 46.84 16.41
N THR A 619 -5.53 47.58 15.86
CA THR A 619 -6.73 47.99 16.58
C THR A 619 -7.61 46.77 16.85
N ALA A 620 -8.05 46.57 18.10
CA ALA A 620 -8.85 45.41 18.49
C ALA A 620 -10.20 45.36 17.75
N ILE A 621 -10.45 44.22 17.09
CA ILE A 621 -11.77 43.84 16.57
C ILE A 621 -12.52 43.13 17.71
N PRO A 622 -13.80 43.43 17.98
CA PRO A 622 -14.55 42.74 19.04
C PRO A 622 -14.77 41.27 18.68
N THR A 623 -14.27 40.37 19.51
CA THR A 623 -14.49 38.92 19.40
C THR A 623 -15.97 38.60 19.51
N ALA A 624 -16.54 37.99 18.48
CA ALA A 624 -17.88 37.40 18.57
C ALA A 624 -17.79 36.09 19.37
N THR A 625 -18.47 36.05 20.52
CA THR A 625 -18.58 34.82 21.32
C THR A 625 -19.37 33.78 20.52
N ALA A 626 -18.71 32.70 20.09
CA ALA A 626 -19.38 31.60 19.42
C ALA A 626 -20.36 30.92 20.38
N THR A 627 -21.63 30.82 19.97
CA THR A 627 -22.62 30.03 20.70
C THR A 627 -22.25 28.55 20.59
N PRO A 628 -22.11 27.80 21.70
CA PRO A 628 -21.82 26.37 21.62
C PRO A 628 -22.95 25.63 20.87
N PRO A 629 -22.62 24.54 20.13
CA PRO A 629 -23.63 23.74 19.45
C PRO A 629 -24.65 23.18 20.45
N PRO A 630 -25.92 23.03 20.06
CA PRO A 630 -26.95 22.47 20.94
C PRO A 630 -26.57 21.03 21.32
N PRO A 631 -26.75 20.61 22.59
CA PRO A 631 -26.44 19.26 23.00
C PRO A 631 -27.32 18.25 22.26
N LEU A 632 -26.71 17.16 21.81
CA LEU A 632 -27.45 16.02 21.27
C LEU A 632 -28.43 15.49 22.33
N GLN A 633 -29.60 15.04 21.88
CA GLN A 633 -30.65 14.43 22.71
C GLN A 633 -31.00 13.05 22.16
N MET A 634 -31.64 12.22 22.99
CA MET A 634 -32.33 10.99 22.63
C MET A 634 -33.81 11.07 23.01
N THR A 635 -34.65 10.26 22.36
CA THR A 635 -36.10 10.22 22.60
C THR A 635 -36.50 8.95 23.33
N LEU A 636 -37.11 9.10 24.50
CA LEU A 636 -37.68 8.02 25.29
C LEU A 636 -39.19 7.94 25.05
N LEU A 637 -39.69 6.82 24.53
CA LEU A 637 -41.13 6.58 24.33
C LEU A 637 -41.70 5.85 25.55
N ILE A 638 -42.16 6.62 26.54
CA ILE A 638 -42.57 6.11 27.85
C ILE A 638 -44.06 5.76 27.87
N THR A 639 -44.39 4.51 28.20
CA THR A 639 -45.74 4.08 28.60
C THR A 639 -45.71 3.73 30.09
N VAL A 640 -46.64 4.26 30.90
CA VAL A 640 -46.81 3.85 32.31
C VAL A 640 -48.04 2.95 32.42
N ARG A 641 -47.94 1.85 33.16
CA ARG A 641 -49.05 0.93 33.43
C ARG A 641 -49.26 0.66 34.91
N ARG A 642 -50.49 0.35 35.29
CA ARG A 642 -50.87 -0.24 36.58
C ARG A 642 -51.87 -1.37 36.33
N ASN A 643 -51.58 -2.58 36.82
CA ASN A 643 -52.32 -3.81 36.46
C ASN A 643 -52.50 -4.00 34.93
N GLY A 644 -51.45 -3.74 34.14
CA GLY A 644 -51.48 -3.88 32.67
C GLY A 644 -52.22 -2.78 31.90
N ASN A 645 -53.02 -1.95 32.57
CA ASN A 645 -53.74 -0.81 31.98
C ASN A 645 -52.85 0.44 31.97
N SER A 646 -52.86 1.18 30.86
CA SER A 646 -52.10 2.43 30.74
C SER A 646 -52.63 3.53 31.68
N VAL A 647 -51.70 4.26 32.31
CA VAL A 647 -52.01 5.35 33.26
C VAL A 647 -51.63 6.68 32.62
N SER A 648 -52.64 7.52 32.36
CA SER A 648 -52.47 8.92 31.96
C SER A 648 -52.34 9.83 33.18
N GLY A 649 -51.49 10.85 33.09
CA GLY A 649 -51.31 11.87 34.12
C GLY A 649 -50.22 11.57 35.16
N ALA A 650 -49.47 10.48 35.00
CA ALA A 650 -48.35 10.16 35.87
C ALA A 650 -47.13 11.04 35.53
N ARG A 651 -46.47 11.61 36.54
CA ARG A 651 -45.21 12.34 36.38
C ARG A 651 -44.07 11.33 36.33
N VAL A 652 -43.38 11.23 35.19
CA VAL A 652 -42.17 10.42 35.03
C VAL A 652 -40.97 11.34 34.97
N ALA A 653 -40.09 11.22 35.96
CA ALA A 653 -38.75 11.81 35.96
C ALA A 653 -37.73 10.74 35.54
N ALA A 654 -36.74 11.15 34.74
CA ALA A 654 -35.61 10.35 34.33
C ALA A 654 -34.35 10.92 35.00
N GLU A 655 -33.68 10.10 35.80
CA GLU A 655 -32.58 10.52 36.68
C GLU A 655 -31.27 9.81 36.36
N VAL A 656 -30.15 10.54 36.45
CA VAL A 656 -28.79 9.97 36.46
C VAL A 656 -28.18 10.28 37.83
N ASN A 657 -27.70 9.26 38.53
CA ASN A 657 -27.12 9.38 39.88
C ASN A 657 -28.01 10.13 40.90
N GLY A 658 -29.34 10.04 40.75
CA GLY A 658 -30.32 10.72 41.63
C GLY A 658 -30.58 12.19 41.28
N VAL A 659 -30.13 12.67 40.12
CA VAL A 659 -30.37 14.02 39.62
C VAL A 659 -31.38 13.97 38.47
N GLU A 660 -32.47 14.73 38.56
CA GLU A 660 -33.50 14.81 37.51
C GLU A 660 -32.94 15.47 36.24
N CYS A 661 -32.85 14.69 35.17
CA CYS A 661 -32.28 15.08 33.87
C CYS A 661 -33.36 15.40 32.82
N ALA A 662 -34.54 14.79 32.95
CA ALA A 662 -35.74 15.10 32.16
C ALA A 662 -37.01 14.71 32.91
N THR A 663 -38.13 15.35 32.57
CA THR A 663 -39.46 15.10 33.16
C THR A 663 -40.52 15.10 32.06
N VAL A 664 -41.54 14.25 32.18
CA VAL A 664 -42.74 14.28 31.34
C VAL A 664 -43.98 13.89 32.16
N ILE A 665 -45.16 14.33 31.72
CA ILE A 665 -46.44 13.83 32.25
C ILE A 665 -47.05 12.92 31.18
N THR A 666 -47.40 11.69 31.54
CA THR A 666 -47.91 10.71 30.58
C THR A 666 -49.29 11.07 30.04
N THR A 667 -49.53 10.74 28.77
CA THR A 667 -50.86 10.72 28.16
C THR A 667 -51.43 9.30 28.15
N ALA A 668 -52.61 9.10 27.55
CA ALA A 668 -53.18 7.78 27.35
C ALA A 668 -52.45 7.04 26.20
N GLY A 669 -51.25 6.53 26.47
CA GLY A 669 -50.39 5.86 25.49
C GLY A 669 -48.91 6.10 25.74
N ALA A 670 -48.08 5.84 24.72
CA ALA A 670 -46.67 6.18 24.75
C ALA A 670 -46.49 7.70 24.66
N THR A 671 -45.67 8.27 25.54
CA THR A 671 -45.39 9.71 25.64
C THR A 671 -43.91 9.94 25.41
N ALA A 672 -43.56 10.82 24.47
CA ALA A 672 -42.17 11.15 24.17
C ALA A 672 -41.55 12.06 25.24
N MET A 673 -40.39 11.66 25.76
CA MET A 673 -39.54 12.46 26.63
C MET A 673 -38.19 12.67 25.93
N ASN A 674 -37.79 13.92 25.70
CA ASN A 674 -36.45 14.24 25.21
C ASN A 674 -35.49 14.22 26.40
N PHE A 675 -34.44 13.42 26.28
CA PHE A 675 -33.42 13.23 27.32
C PHE A 675 -32.03 13.48 26.74
N PRO A 676 -31.13 14.20 27.44
CA PRO A 676 -31.42 15.08 28.56
C PRO A 676 -32.29 16.29 28.15
N ALA A 677 -33.01 16.89 29.10
CA ALA A 677 -33.74 18.12 28.85
C ALA A 677 -32.78 19.32 28.64
N LEU A 678 -33.23 20.33 27.90
CA LEU A 678 -32.48 21.58 27.73
C LEU A 678 -32.21 22.25 29.09
N GLY A 679 -30.95 22.47 29.40
CA GLY A 679 -30.50 23.03 30.69
C GLY A 679 -30.26 22.01 31.81
N SER A 680 -30.27 20.70 31.51
CA SER A 680 -29.90 19.68 32.50
C SER A 680 -28.41 19.76 32.90
N PRO A 681 -28.02 19.25 34.08
CA PRO A 681 -26.60 19.18 34.50
C PRO A 681 -25.74 18.31 33.58
N GLY A 682 -24.45 18.66 33.42
CA GLY A 682 -23.54 17.98 32.49
C GLY A 682 -23.43 16.45 32.65
N GLY A 683 -23.61 15.91 33.86
CA GLY A 683 -23.64 14.46 34.10
C GLY A 683 -24.78 13.73 33.39
N CYS A 684 -25.86 14.42 33.04
CA CYS A 684 -26.97 13.88 32.24
C CYS A 684 -26.64 13.73 30.74
N HIS A 685 -25.54 14.34 30.28
CA HIS A 685 -25.10 14.33 28.88
C HIS A 685 -23.98 13.30 28.60
N GLN A 686 -23.53 12.54 29.62
CA GLN A 686 -22.48 11.53 29.46
C GLN A 686 -23.02 10.28 28.76
N THR A 687 -22.54 9.98 27.55
CA THR A 687 -22.85 8.73 26.84
C THR A 687 -22.56 7.53 27.73
N GLY A 688 -23.50 6.56 27.78
CA GLY A 688 -23.40 5.42 28.69
C GLY A 688 -23.99 5.66 30.10
N ALA A 689 -24.41 6.88 30.45
CA ALA A 689 -25.03 7.16 31.74
C ALA A 689 -26.27 6.29 31.98
N THR A 690 -26.35 5.65 33.16
CA THR A 690 -27.51 4.85 33.56
C THR A 690 -28.66 5.75 34.01
N ILE A 691 -29.74 5.72 33.24
CA ILE A 691 -30.99 6.44 33.50
C ILE A 691 -31.91 5.55 34.33
N ARG A 692 -32.40 6.10 35.45
CA ARG A 692 -33.42 5.48 36.31
C ARG A 692 -34.74 6.25 36.20
N PHE A 693 -35.86 5.55 36.27
CA PHE A 693 -37.18 6.17 36.19
C PHE A 693 -37.83 6.30 37.57
N VAL A 694 -38.33 7.50 37.87
CA VAL A 694 -39.14 7.80 39.06
C VAL A 694 -40.53 8.20 38.60
N VAL A 695 -41.55 7.45 39.00
CA VAL A 695 -42.96 7.66 38.60
C VAL A 695 -43.77 8.08 39.81
N ASP A 696 -44.35 9.28 39.79
CA ASP A 696 -45.10 9.88 40.90
C ASP A 696 -44.33 9.87 42.25
N GLY A 697 -43.00 10.00 42.19
CA GLY A 697 -42.10 9.95 43.36
C GLY A 697 -41.66 8.54 43.77
N VAL A 698 -42.13 7.48 43.12
CA VAL A 698 -41.69 6.10 43.34
C VAL A 698 -40.60 5.74 42.34
N GLN A 699 -39.38 5.50 42.83
CA GLN A 699 -38.29 5.00 42.00
C GLN A 699 -38.53 3.54 41.60
N LEU A 700 -38.51 3.25 40.30
CA LEU A 700 -38.66 1.89 39.79
C LEU A 700 -37.29 1.19 39.76
N ALA A 701 -37.27 -0.07 40.19
CA ALA A 701 -36.06 -0.90 40.11
C ALA A 701 -35.72 -1.28 38.66
N THR A 702 -36.76 -1.44 37.82
CA THR A 702 -36.68 -1.78 36.39
C THR A 702 -37.89 -1.19 35.65
N PRO A 703 -37.76 -0.83 34.36
CA PRO A 703 -36.53 -0.88 33.56
C PRO A 703 -35.53 0.21 33.95
N ILE A 704 -34.28 0.04 33.53
CA ILE A 704 -33.27 1.10 33.46
C ILE A 704 -32.97 1.35 31.97
N ALA A 705 -32.55 2.56 31.64
CA ALA A 705 -32.11 2.92 30.29
C ALA A 705 -30.63 3.35 30.31
N THR A 706 -29.98 3.33 29.16
CA THR A 706 -28.62 3.85 28.98
C THR A 706 -28.69 5.06 28.06
N TYR A 707 -28.01 6.15 28.39
CA TYR A 707 -27.99 7.33 27.54
C TYR A 707 -27.20 7.06 26.25
N MET A 708 -27.91 7.08 25.12
CA MET A 708 -27.39 6.87 23.77
C MET A 708 -27.89 8.04 22.89
N PRO A 709 -27.05 9.06 22.61
CA PRO A 709 -27.43 10.22 21.80
C PRO A 709 -28.09 9.83 20.47
N GLN A 710 -29.00 10.66 19.95
CA GLN A 710 -29.75 10.46 18.70
C GLN A 710 -30.66 9.21 18.65
N SER A 711 -30.67 8.34 19.66
CA SER A 711 -31.53 7.14 19.68
C SER A 711 -33.01 7.44 19.98
N SER A 712 -33.89 6.52 19.61
CA SER A 712 -35.31 6.51 19.97
C SER A 712 -35.71 5.15 20.53
N LEU A 713 -36.04 5.08 21.82
CA LEU A 713 -36.17 3.81 22.57
C LEU A 713 -37.49 3.72 23.36
N PRO A 714 -38.26 2.62 23.24
CA PRO A 714 -39.51 2.43 23.98
C PRO A 714 -39.30 1.81 25.38
N TYR A 715 -40.06 2.29 26.37
CA TYR A 715 -40.05 1.75 27.73
C TYR A 715 -41.46 1.61 28.31
N ASP A 716 -41.74 0.47 28.94
CA ASP A 716 -43.01 0.15 29.59
C ASP A 716 -42.80 0.07 31.12
N LEU A 717 -43.24 1.12 31.81
CA LEU A 717 -43.01 1.35 33.24
C LEU A 717 -44.20 0.82 34.04
N ASN A 718 -44.01 -0.34 34.69
CA ASN A 718 -45.05 -0.97 35.49
C ASN A 718 -45.00 -0.48 36.95
N LEU A 719 -46.06 0.21 37.37
CA LEU A 719 -46.25 0.61 38.77
C LEU A 719 -46.62 -0.61 39.63
N PRO A 720 -46.08 -0.71 40.87
CA PRO A 720 -46.59 -1.65 41.86
C PRO A 720 -48.06 -1.33 42.24
N ASN A 721 -48.73 -2.31 42.82
CA ASN A 721 -50.15 -2.25 43.21
C ASN A 721 -50.38 -1.57 44.56
#